data_AF-A0A2K3PPD8-F1
#
_entry.id   AF-A0A2K3PPD8-F1
#
_cell.length_a   1.000
_cell.length_b   1.000
_cell.length_c   1.000
_cell.angle_alpha   90.00
_cell.angle_beta   90.00
_cell.angle_gamma   90.00
#
_symmetry.space_group_name_H-M   'P 1'
#
loop_
_entity.id
_entity.type
_entity.pdbx_description
1 polymer ?
#
loop_
_entity_poly.entity_id
_entity_poly.type
_entity_poly.pdbx_seq_one_letter_code
_entity_poly.pdbx_strand_id
1 'polypeptide(L)'
;MDDLERGILIMFDEWGAVDDELKKQAKSYCSNIKEKPSVCRLCIEKLCCSNLVQVQFWCLQTLHEVIRTRYSTISPEEKHMIRGTVFSIVCLEDKNPVRVLEGPPFIKNKLAQVFIALIYFEYPLIWSSVFVDFLPHLRKGNVVIDMFCRVLNALDDELISLDYPRTPEELTVAGRVKDAMREQCVSQIVRAWYDIISMYRNSNQDLCTIVLDSMRRYISWIDIGLIFNDTFLPLLFDLILVGAPSDQLRGAAVRCLLAIVSKRMEPQSKLSLLQSLQITRVFRLVTEDGNAELVPDIAALLSGYAVEALDCFKRISSEDAKRISMELLNEVLPSVFHVMKNFEVDATLNIVQFLSGYVSTLKSLTPLSEKHILHLGQILEVILVLIRYDPVYRTNLDVMDKIGIEEEDRMTEFRKDLFVLLRTVGRVAPNVTQLFIRNSLGSAISRPSDSNVEEVEGSLSLLYALGESLSEEAIRTGSGLLNELLLMLLSTKFPCHSNRLVALVYLETVTRYVKFIQDNAQCIPIVLAPFLDERGIHHPNNSVSRRASYLFMRVVKLLKVKLVPFIAVILQSLPDTVARFTTMNYTTEEISGSEDGSHIFEAIGLLIGMEDVPPEKQSDYLSSLLSPLCQQVEALLRSAKLLSYEESKARIAVIQQIIMAINSLSKGFSERLVTASRPAIGNMFKQTLDVLLHVLVIFPRVEPLQNKVTSFIHRMVDTLGASVLPYLPKALEQLLAETEGGVCLIGTPTIDLN
;
A
#
# COMPACT_ATOMS: atom_id res chain seq x y z
N MET A 1 1.79 33.63 46.41
CA MET A 1 1.68 32.31 45.79
C MET A 1 1.35 31.34 46.90
N ASP A 2 0.21 30.66 46.78
CA ASP A 2 -0.31 29.73 47.78
C ASP A 2 0.41 28.37 47.72
N ASP A 3 0.37 27.56 48.78
CA ASP A 3 1.06 26.26 48.85
C ASP A 3 0.56 25.29 47.77
N LEU A 4 -0.72 25.40 47.38
CA LEU A 4 -1.28 24.69 46.24
C LEU A 4 -0.67 25.14 44.91
N GLU A 5 -0.52 26.44 44.68
CA GLU A 5 0.08 26.97 43.45
C GLU A 5 1.54 26.52 43.33
N ARG A 6 2.27 26.54 44.44
CA ARG A 6 3.65 26.05 44.51
C ARG A 6 3.72 24.54 44.24
N GLY A 7 2.83 23.75 44.83
CA GLY A 7 2.74 22.31 44.57
C GLY A 7 2.44 21.99 43.12
N ILE A 8 1.53 22.74 42.48
CA ILE A 8 1.21 22.57 41.06
C ILE A 8 2.41 22.93 40.18
N LEU A 9 3.09 24.03 40.45
CA LEU A 9 4.28 24.43 39.67
C LEU A 9 5.41 23.39 39.78
N ILE A 10 5.62 22.82 40.97
CA ILE A 10 6.61 21.74 41.16
C ILE A 10 6.20 20.47 40.39
N MET A 11 4.90 20.17 40.35
CA MET A 11 4.38 19.00 39.61
C MET A 11 4.60 19.13 38.09
N PHE A 12 4.49 20.33 37.53
CA PHE A 12 4.66 20.62 36.11
C PHE A 12 6.09 21.07 35.73
N ASP A 13 7.06 20.96 36.62
CA ASP A 13 8.46 21.26 36.29
C ASP A 13 9.04 20.18 35.37
N GLU A 14 9.31 20.55 34.11
CA GLU A 14 9.93 19.68 33.10
C GLU A 14 11.44 19.92 32.94
N TRP A 15 12.00 20.94 33.61
CA TRP A 15 13.40 21.39 33.41
C TRP A 15 14.41 20.65 34.30
N GLY A 16 13.94 19.67 35.08
CA GLY A 16 14.78 18.87 35.99
C GLY A 16 15.40 19.66 37.14
N ALA A 17 14.91 20.88 37.40
CA ALA A 17 15.46 21.77 38.43
C ALA A 17 15.00 21.38 39.84
N VAL A 18 13.90 20.63 39.96
CA VAL A 18 13.33 20.18 41.23
C VAL A 18 13.57 18.69 41.45
N ASP A 19 14.01 18.34 42.67
CA ASP A 19 14.24 16.97 43.14
C ASP A 19 13.01 16.05 42.94
N ASP A 20 13.24 14.82 42.50
CA ASP A 20 12.20 13.83 42.18
C ASP A 20 11.35 13.49 43.42
N GLU A 21 11.94 13.53 44.61
CA GLU A 21 11.23 13.30 45.85
C GLU A 21 10.26 14.46 46.18
N LEU A 22 10.67 15.71 45.91
CA LEU A 22 9.79 16.88 46.03
C LEU A 22 8.66 16.84 44.99
N LYS A 23 8.90 16.35 43.77
CA LYS A 23 7.85 16.14 42.77
C LYS A 23 6.82 15.10 43.20
N LYS A 24 7.26 13.99 43.82
CA LYS A 24 6.35 12.98 44.39
C LYS A 24 5.52 13.55 45.53
N GLN A 25 6.13 14.31 46.44
CA GLN A 25 5.42 14.96 47.53
C GLN A 25 4.38 15.96 47.02
N ALA A 26 4.74 16.78 46.02
CA ALA A 26 3.82 17.73 45.39
C ALA A 26 2.64 17.03 44.68
N LYS A 27 2.89 15.91 43.99
CA LYS A 27 1.84 15.07 43.38
C LYS A 27 0.90 14.50 44.43
N SER A 28 1.43 13.90 45.51
CA SER A 28 0.62 13.37 46.61
C SER A 28 -0.22 14.47 47.27
N TYR A 29 0.38 15.64 47.51
CA TYR A 29 -0.34 16.80 48.05
C TYR A 29 -1.49 17.25 47.16
N CYS A 30 -1.26 17.37 45.84
CA CYS A 30 -2.31 17.73 44.89
C CYS A 30 -3.42 16.68 44.83
N SER A 31 -3.08 15.38 44.84
CA SER A 31 -4.07 14.29 44.89
C SER A 31 -4.91 14.33 46.16
N ASN A 32 -4.31 14.55 47.32
CA ASN A 32 -5.03 14.69 48.60
C ASN A 32 -6.00 15.88 48.58
N ILE A 33 -5.65 16.97 47.90
CA ILE A 33 -6.55 18.11 47.72
C ILE A 33 -7.71 17.78 46.79
N LYS A 34 -7.50 16.96 45.75
CA LYS A 34 -8.58 16.49 44.88
C LYS A 34 -9.66 15.74 45.64
N GLU A 35 -9.30 15.00 46.68
CA GLU A 35 -10.26 14.22 47.47
C GLU A 35 -11.17 15.08 48.36
N LYS A 36 -10.73 16.30 48.72
CA LYS A 36 -11.51 17.20 49.60
C LYS A 36 -12.83 17.64 48.95
N PRO A 37 -13.94 17.74 49.71
CA PRO A 37 -15.24 18.18 49.18
C PRO A 37 -15.21 19.63 48.69
N SER A 38 -14.39 20.50 49.31
CA SER A 38 -14.25 21.91 48.94
C SER A 38 -13.42 22.17 47.68
N VAL A 39 -12.97 21.13 46.97
CA VAL A 39 -12.05 21.25 45.83
C VAL A 39 -12.65 22.08 44.70
N CYS A 40 -13.94 21.94 44.41
CA CYS A 40 -14.59 22.68 43.32
C CYS A 40 -14.56 24.19 43.58
N ARG A 41 -14.87 24.62 44.82
CA ARG A 41 -14.81 26.03 45.22
C ARG A 41 -13.40 26.59 45.14
N LEU A 42 -12.42 25.82 45.61
CA LEU A 42 -11.01 26.19 45.54
C LEU A 42 -10.53 26.34 44.09
N CYS A 43 -10.89 25.40 43.20
CA CYS A 43 -10.55 25.47 41.79
C CYS A 43 -11.17 26.68 41.10
N ILE A 44 -12.43 27.02 41.42
CA ILE A 44 -13.11 28.19 40.86
C ILE A 44 -12.44 29.49 41.31
N GLU A 45 -12.15 29.63 42.60
CA GLU A 45 -11.48 30.81 43.15
C GLU A 45 -10.10 31.00 42.49
N LYS A 46 -9.32 29.93 42.37
CA LYS A 46 -8.00 29.95 41.71
C LYS A 46 -8.07 30.23 40.22
N LEU A 47 -9.12 29.75 39.54
CA LEU A 47 -9.33 30.03 38.12
C LEU A 47 -9.62 31.51 37.87
N CYS A 48 -10.34 32.19 38.79
CA CYS A 48 -10.62 33.62 38.69
C CYS A 48 -9.45 34.53 39.11
N CYS A 49 -8.59 34.08 40.04
CA CYS A 49 -7.55 34.92 40.64
C CYS A 49 -6.12 34.65 40.13
N SER A 50 -5.81 33.44 39.67
CA SER A 50 -4.44 33.05 39.30
C SER A 50 -4.09 33.38 37.85
N ASN A 51 -2.88 33.90 37.63
CA ASN A 51 -2.31 34.18 36.30
C ASN A 51 -1.45 33.02 35.75
N LEU A 52 -1.26 31.97 36.54
CA LEU A 52 -0.38 30.86 36.17
C LEU A 52 -1.15 29.82 35.35
N VAL A 53 -0.69 29.60 34.12
CA VAL A 53 -1.33 28.70 33.15
C VAL A 53 -1.38 27.25 33.68
N GLN A 54 -0.33 26.80 34.38
CA GLN A 54 -0.26 25.48 35.00
C GLN A 54 -1.34 25.30 36.08
N VAL A 55 -1.58 26.35 36.87
CA VAL A 55 -2.61 26.34 37.92
C VAL A 55 -4.00 26.33 37.29
N GLN A 56 -4.24 27.18 36.28
CA GLN A 56 -5.50 27.19 35.54
C GLN A 56 -5.80 25.82 34.91
N PHE A 57 -4.81 25.20 34.25
CA PHE A 57 -4.96 23.87 33.66
C PHE A 57 -5.28 22.81 34.72
N TRP A 58 -4.56 22.80 35.84
CA TRP A 58 -4.81 21.86 36.93
C TRP A 58 -6.21 22.03 37.53
N CYS A 59 -6.66 23.27 37.71
CA CYS A 59 -8.01 23.56 38.21
C CYS A 59 -9.08 23.07 37.23
N LEU A 60 -8.93 23.33 35.93
CA LEU A 60 -9.87 22.85 34.91
C LEU A 60 -9.85 21.32 34.78
N GLN A 61 -8.69 20.70 34.83
CA GLN A 61 -8.54 19.24 34.84
C GLN A 61 -9.23 18.62 36.05
N THR A 62 -9.02 19.19 37.22
CA THR A 62 -9.64 18.71 38.46
C THR A 62 -11.15 18.88 38.42
N LEU A 63 -11.66 20.03 37.95
CA LEU A 63 -13.09 20.25 37.78
C LEU A 63 -13.70 19.24 36.79
N HIS A 64 -13.07 19.00 35.65
CA HIS A 64 -13.55 18.02 34.67
C HIS A 64 -13.63 16.61 35.29
N GLU A 65 -12.58 16.17 35.97
CA GLU A 65 -12.51 14.85 36.60
C GLU A 65 -13.55 14.68 37.72
N VAL A 66 -13.74 15.71 38.56
CA VAL A 66 -14.74 15.72 39.64
C VAL A 66 -16.16 15.68 39.07
N ILE A 67 -16.45 16.45 38.02
CA ILE A 67 -17.76 16.43 37.35
C ILE A 67 -18.00 15.05 36.77
N ARG A 68 -17.06 14.45 36.04
CA ARG A 68 -17.27 13.14 35.39
C ARG A 68 -17.48 12.00 36.39
N THR A 69 -16.78 12.01 37.53
CA THR A 69 -16.76 10.87 38.48
C THR A 69 -17.68 11.04 39.68
N ARG A 70 -17.90 12.28 40.14
CA ARG A 70 -18.53 12.58 41.44
C ARG A 70 -19.72 13.54 41.32
N TYR A 71 -20.30 13.72 40.13
CA TYR A 71 -21.41 14.66 39.92
C TYR A 71 -22.59 14.46 40.90
N SER A 72 -22.96 13.22 41.18
CA SER A 72 -24.09 12.90 42.09
C SER A 72 -23.83 13.34 43.54
N THR A 73 -22.57 13.40 43.96
CA THR A 73 -22.17 13.75 45.35
C THR A 73 -21.97 15.25 45.59
N ILE A 74 -21.91 16.07 44.53
CA ILE A 74 -21.72 17.52 44.64
C ILE A 74 -23.03 18.16 45.12
N SER A 75 -22.93 19.10 46.07
CA SER A 75 -24.09 19.84 46.58
C SER A 75 -24.77 20.68 45.49
N PRO A 76 -26.09 20.93 45.56
CA PRO A 76 -26.79 21.72 44.54
C PRO A 76 -26.29 23.17 44.45
N GLU A 77 -25.84 23.75 45.57
CA GLU A 77 -25.24 25.09 45.63
C GLU A 77 -23.91 25.13 44.88
N GLU A 78 -23.04 24.13 45.08
CA GLU A 78 -21.77 24.03 44.36
C GLU A 78 -21.97 23.78 42.87
N LYS A 79 -22.97 22.97 42.47
CA LYS A 79 -23.33 22.80 41.06
C LYS A 79 -23.74 24.12 40.42
N HIS A 80 -24.59 24.88 41.10
CA HIS A 80 -25.02 26.20 40.62
C HIS A 80 -23.84 27.17 40.48
N MET A 81 -22.92 27.18 41.45
CA MET A 81 -21.71 27.98 41.41
C MET A 81 -20.78 27.57 40.25
N ILE A 82 -20.49 26.28 40.09
CA ILE A 82 -19.66 25.76 38.97
C ILE A 82 -20.27 26.19 37.64
N ARG A 83 -21.58 25.98 37.47
CA ARG A 83 -22.31 26.37 36.26
C ARG A 83 -22.21 27.87 36.00
N GLY A 84 -22.53 28.69 37.00
CA GLY A 84 -22.52 30.15 36.87
C GLY A 84 -21.13 30.68 36.53
N THR A 85 -20.08 30.19 37.20
CA THR A 85 -18.71 30.63 36.92
C THR A 85 -18.22 30.15 35.56
N VAL A 86 -18.40 28.87 35.22
CA VAL A 86 -17.97 28.33 33.92
C VAL A 86 -18.68 29.05 32.78
N PHE A 87 -19.99 29.31 32.90
CA PHE A 87 -20.74 30.08 31.90
C PHE A 87 -20.27 31.54 31.81
N SER A 88 -20.09 32.23 32.94
CA SER A 88 -19.56 33.61 32.96
C SER A 88 -18.17 33.72 32.32
N ILE A 89 -17.29 32.75 32.56
CA ILE A 89 -15.97 32.69 31.91
C ILE A 89 -16.13 32.53 30.40
N VAL A 90 -16.89 31.53 29.95
CA VAL A 90 -17.04 31.19 28.54
C VAL A 90 -17.74 32.32 27.74
N CYS A 91 -18.70 33.03 28.36
CA CYS A 91 -19.45 34.14 27.76
C CYS A 91 -18.81 35.53 28.01
N LEU A 92 -17.68 35.59 28.71
CA LEU A 92 -16.97 36.83 29.05
C LEU A 92 -17.89 37.88 29.73
N GLU A 93 -18.68 37.47 30.74
CA GLU A 93 -19.60 38.37 31.46
C GLU A 93 -18.89 39.32 32.41
N ASP A 94 -17.84 38.84 33.08
CA ASP A 94 -17.01 39.63 34.00
C ASP A 94 -15.63 40.00 33.40
N LYS A 95 -15.02 41.08 33.89
CA LYS A 95 -13.66 41.50 33.49
C LYS A 95 -12.54 40.65 34.11
N ASN A 96 -12.81 39.94 35.20
CA ASN A 96 -11.83 39.08 35.87
C ASN A 96 -11.47 37.79 35.09
N PRO A 97 -12.43 37.07 34.46
CA PRO A 97 -12.14 35.85 33.68
C PRO A 97 -11.55 36.05 32.28
N VAL A 98 -11.33 37.30 31.84
CA VAL A 98 -10.69 37.64 30.55
C VAL A 98 -9.38 36.85 30.36
N ARG A 99 -8.65 36.61 31.44
CA ARG A 99 -7.32 35.96 31.44
C ARG A 99 -7.33 34.49 31.03
N VAL A 100 -8.42 33.77 31.28
CA VAL A 100 -8.55 32.35 30.88
C VAL A 100 -8.84 32.25 29.38
N LEU A 101 -9.64 33.19 28.84
CA LEU A 101 -9.97 33.28 27.42
C LEU A 101 -8.87 33.93 26.57
N GLU A 102 -7.95 34.67 27.18
CA GLU A 102 -6.70 35.12 26.56
C GLU A 102 -5.55 34.09 26.70
N GLY A 103 -5.79 33.01 27.46
CA GLY A 103 -4.83 31.94 27.66
C GLY A 103 -4.56 31.09 26.40
N PRO A 104 -3.56 30.21 26.46
CA PRO A 104 -3.17 29.37 25.32
C PRO A 104 -4.28 28.35 24.94
N PRO A 105 -4.25 27.79 23.71
CA PRO A 105 -5.33 26.93 23.20
C PRO A 105 -5.70 25.75 24.09
N PHE A 106 -4.73 25.14 24.78
CA PHE A 106 -4.98 23.98 25.66
C PHE A 106 -5.83 24.34 26.89
N ILE A 107 -5.76 25.58 27.40
CA ILE A 107 -6.62 26.04 28.50
C ILE A 107 -8.05 26.19 28.02
N LYS A 108 -8.25 26.84 26.88
CA LYS A 108 -9.57 27.01 26.27
C LYS A 108 -10.23 25.67 25.96
N ASN A 109 -9.48 24.74 25.38
CA ASN A 109 -9.98 23.40 25.09
C ASN A 109 -10.35 22.66 26.38
N LYS A 110 -9.56 22.80 27.45
CA LYS A 110 -9.90 22.19 28.74
C LYS A 110 -11.14 22.81 29.38
N LEU A 111 -11.30 24.13 29.26
CA LEU A 111 -12.52 24.82 29.69
C LEU A 111 -13.74 24.34 28.90
N ALA A 112 -13.61 24.15 27.59
CA ALA A 112 -14.67 23.58 26.75
C ALA A 112 -15.04 22.17 27.24
N GLN A 113 -14.07 21.31 27.54
CA GLN A 113 -14.35 19.97 28.10
C GLN A 113 -15.09 20.03 29.44
N VAL A 114 -14.73 20.95 30.36
CA VAL A 114 -15.45 21.16 31.63
C VAL A 114 -16.90 21.55 31.35
N PHE A 115 -17.12 22.47 30.40
CA PHE A 115 -18.45 22.89 29.99
C PHE A 115 -19.27 21.70 29.45
N ILE A 116 -18.69 20.87 28.59
CA ILE A 116 -19.38 19.70 28.04
C ILE A 116 -19.65 18.62 29.09
N ALA A 117 -18.77 18.45 30.07
CA ALA A 117 -19.04 17.58 31.21
C ALA A 117 -20.29 18.03 31.99
N LEU A 118 -20.56 19.33 32.10
CA LEU A 118 -21.82 19.84 32.67
C LEU A 118 -23.01 19.55 31.74
N ILE A 119 -22.86 19.76 30.43
CA ILE A 119 -23.90 19.46 29.42
C ILE A 119 -24.34 17.99 29.49
N TYR A 120 -23.39 17.06 29.66
CA TYR A 120 -23.67 15.63 29.80
C TYR A 120 -24.71 15.33 30.90
N PHE A 121 -24.56 15.96 32.07
CA PHE A 121 -25.45 15.73 33.21
C PHE A 121 -26.68 16.64 33.25
N GLU A 122 -26.54 17.90 32.84
CA GLU A 122 -27.56 18.94 33.08
C GLU A 122 -28.44 19.23 31.87
N TYR A 123 -27.97 19.05 30.64
CA TYR A 123 -28.73 19.38 29.45
C TYR A 123 -29.53 18.16 28.95
N PRO A 124 -30.83 18.31 28.62
CA PRO A 124 -31.63 19.54 28.58
C PRO A 124 -32.48 19.79 29.84
N LEU A 125 -32.47 18.90 30.83
CA LEU A 125 -33.47 18.89 31.92
C LEU A 125 -33.27 19.99 32.96
N ILE A 126 -32.02 20.23 33.38
CA ILE A 126 -31.67 21.16 34.46
C ILE A 126 -31.24 22.51 33.88
N TRP A 127 -30.57 22.50 32.73
CA TRP A 127 -30.03 23.70 32.08
C TRP A 127 -30.47 23.82 30.62
N SER A 128 -31.79 23.89 30.40
CA SER A 128 -32.40 23.86 29.06
C SER A 128 -32.01 25.03 28.15
N SER A 129 -31.76 26.22 28.68
CA SER A 129 -31.50 27.43 27.89
C SER A 129 -30.03 27.67 27.55
N VAL A 130 -29.10 26.80 27.97
CA VAL A 130 -27.64 27.02 27.92
C VAL A 130 -27.11 27.56 26.59
N PHE A 131 -27.48 26.94 25.47
CA PHE A 131 -27.03 27.38 24.15
C PHE A 131 -27.73 28.65 23.69
N VAL A 132 -29.01 28.83 24.03
CA VAL A 132 -29.79 30.02 23.68
C VAL A 132 -29.24 31.24 24.44
N ASP A 133 -28.86 31.07 25.70
CA ASP A 133 -28.29 32.13 26.54
C ASP A 133 -26.84 32.48 26.11
N PHE A 134 -26.12 31.53 25.51
CA PHE A 134 -24.78 31.78 24.96
C PHE A 134 -24.85 32.70 23.73
N LEU A 135 -25.76 32.44 22.78
CA LEU A 135 -25.79 33.12 21.47
C LEU A 135 -25.72 34.67 21.52
N PRO A 136 -26.46 35.39 22.39
CA PRO A 136 -26.36 36.84 22.52
C PRO A 136 -24.95 37.38 22.84
N HIS A 137 -24.08 36.53 23.40
CA HIS A 137 -22.72 36.89 23.78
C HIS A 137 -21.74 36.89 22.61
N LEU A 138 -22.10 36.29 21.46
CA LEU A 138 -21.25 36.27 20.26
C LEU A 138 -20.94 37.68 19.73
N ARG A 139 -21.82 38.66 20.00
CA ARG A 139 -21.59 40.08 19.67
C ARG A 139 -20.40 40.72 20.39
N LYS A 140 -19.85 40.07 21.42
CA LYS A 140 -18.66 40.55 22.17
C LYS A 140 -17.36 40.38 21.39
N GLY A 141 -17.39 39.72 20.22
CA GLY A 141 -16.27 39.67 19.27
C GLY A 141 -15.53 38.33 19.25
N ASN A 142 -14.38 38.34 18.56
CA ASN A 142 -13.66 37.14 18.10
C ASN A 142 -13.35 36.11 19.21
N VAL A 143 -13.00 36.57 20.42
CA VAL A 143 -12.62 35.68 21.53
C VAL A 143 -13.79 34.79 21.97
N VAL A 144 -14.99 35.36 22.05
CA VAL A 144 -16.20 34.61 22.46
C VAL A 144 -16.67 33.68 21.33
N ILE A 145 -16.50 34.10 20.08
CA ILE A 145 -16.80 33.25 18.92
C ILE A 145 -15.84 32.05 18.85
N ASP A 146 -14.53 32.25 19.00
CA ASP A 146 -13.53 31.16 19.10
C ASP A 146 -13.89 30.19 20.22
N MET A 147 -14.23 30.70 21.41
CA MET A 147 -14.62 29.87 22.54
C MET A 147 -15.91 29.09 22.27
N PHE A 148 -16.90 29.71 21.64
CA PHE A 148 -18.15 29.05 21.25
C PHE A 148 -17.88 27.88 20.28
N CYS A 149 -17.07 28.10 19.25
CA CYS A 149 -16.66 27.03 18.33
C CYS A 149 -15.89 25.90 19.04
N ARG A 150 -15.03 26.22 20.03
CA ARG A 150 -14.35 25.20 20.85
C ARG A 150 -15.32 24.40 21.70
N VAL A 151 -16.35 25.03 22.28
CA VAL A 151 -17.41 24.34 23.01
C VAL A 151 -18.17 23.39 22.09
N LEU A 152 -18.56 23.84 20.89
CA LEU A 152 -19.23 22.99 19.91
C LEU A 152 -18.33 21.83 19.45
N ASN A 153 -17.06 22.09 19.18
CA ASN A 153 -16.10 21.06 18.79
C ASN A 153 -15.89 20.04 19.92
N ALA A 154 -15.77 20.48 21.17
CA ALA A 154 -15.68 19.59 22.33
C ALA A 154 -16.97 18.79 22.55
N LEU A 155 -18.14 19.36 22.25
CA LEU A 155 -19.41 18.62 22.30
C LEU A 155 -19.39 17.47 21.29
N ASP A 156 -18.87 17.74 20.10
CA ASP A 156 -18.69 16.73 19.08
C ASP A 156 -17.73 15.62 19.53
N ASP A 157 -16.52 16.00 19.93
CA ASP A 157 -15.44 15.08 20.30
C ASP A 157 -15.75 14.26 21.57
N GLU A 158 -16.42 14.83 22.58
CA GLU A 158 -16.65 14.16 23.87
C GLU A 158 -17.97 13.39 23.92
N LEU A 159 -18.98 13.74 23.12
CA LEU A 159 -20.34 13.17 23.25
C LEU A 159 -20.97 12.67 21.95
N ILE A 160 -20.77 13.36 20.82
CA ILE A 160 -21.58 13.13 19.61
C ILE A 160 -20.88 12.21 18.59
N SER A 161 -19.56 12.38 18.39
CA SER A 161 -18.80 11.66 17.36
C SER A 161 -18.69 10.17 17.69
N LEU A 162 -18.84 9.36 16.64
CA LEU A 162 -18.72 7.90 16.65
C LEU A 162 -17.32 7.42 16.24
N ASP A 163 -16.40 8.34 15.95
CA ASP A 163 -14.99 8.00 15.67
C ASP A 163 -14.28 7.49 16.93
N TYR A 164 -14.88 7.73 18.10
CA TYR A 164 -14.43 7.26 19.40
C TYR A 164 -15.36 6.17 19.95
N PRO A 165 -14.84 5.14 20.62
CA PRO A 165 -15.66 4.10 21.23
C PRO A 165 -16.57 4.69 22.32
N ARG A 166 -17.87 4.41 22.25
CA ARG A 166 -18.89 4.93 23.18
C ARG A 166 -19.59 3.81 23.94
N THR A 167 -19.90 4.09 25.20
CA THR A 167 -20.76 3.24 26.03
C THR A 167 -22.24 3.40 25.62
N PRO A 168 -23.11 2.41 25.88
CA PRO A 168 -24.53 2.55 25.61
C PRO A 168 -25.16 3.71 26.39
N GLU A 169 -24.74 3.98 27.63
CA GLU A 169 -25.24 5.15 28.37
C GLU A 169 -24.86 6.46 27.66
N GLU A 170 -23.63 6.62 27.22
CA GLU A 170 -23.19 7.81 26.47
C GLU A 170 -23.99 8.02 25.18
N LEU A 171 -24.34 6.96 24.46
CA LEU A 171 -25.18 7.06 23.26
C LEU A 171 -26.61 7.54 23.58
N THR A 172 -27.18 7.11 24.71
CA THR A 172 -28.51 7.59 25.14
C THR A 172 -28.47 9.08 25.49
N VAL A 173 -27.41 9.53 26.18
CA VAL A 173 -27.22 10.94 26.51
C VAL A 173 -27.00 11.76 25.23
N ALA A 174 -26.16 11.28 24.30
CA ALA A 174 -25.92 11.93 23.03
C ALA A 174 -27.20 12.09 22.20
N GLY A 175 -28.05 11.07 22.16
CA GLY A 175 -29.38 11.14 21.52
C GLY A 175 -30.24 12.24 22.14
N ARG A 176 -30.37 12.24 23.48
CA ARG A 176 -31.14 13.25 24.23
C ARG A 176 -30.63 14.68 23.96
N VAL A 177 -29.31 14.87 23.96
CA VAL A 177 -28.70 16.19 23.69
C VAL A 177 -28.97 16.64 22.26
N LYS A 178 -28.75 15.76 21.26
CA LYS A 178 -29.02 16.07 19.84
C LYS A 178 -30.47 16.48 19.61
N ASP A 179 -31.42 15.73 20.16
CA ASP A 179 -32.85 16.00 19.94
C ASP A 179 -33.28 17.32 20.58
N ALA A 180 -32.87 17.59 21.82
CA ALA A 180 -33.15 18.87 22.46
C ALA A 180 -32.48 20.06 21.74
N MET A 181 -31.25 19.89 21.25
CA MET A 181 -30.58 20.93 20.47
C MET A 181 -31.32 21.22 19.16
N ARG A 182 -31.79 20.19 18.44
CA ARG A 182 -32.58 20.34 17.20
C ARG A 182 -33.82 21.20 17.42
N GLU A 183 -34.54 20.96 18.51
CA GLU A 183 -35.78 21.66 18.83
C GLU A 183 -35.53 23.11 19.30
N GLN A 184 -34.45 23.36 20.05
CA GLN A 184 -34.29 24.62 20.79
C GLN A 184 -33.34 25.62 20.12
N CYS A 185 -32.15 25.19 19.71
CA CYS A 185 -31.04 26.11 19.43
C CYS A 185 -30.35 25.93 18.09
N VAL A 186 -30.42 24.75 17.44
CA VAL A 186 -29.68 24.47 16.20
C VAL A 186 -30.01 25.47 15.09
N SER A 187 -31.27 25.85 14.91
CA SER A 187 -31.66 26.86 13.92
C SER A 187 -31.03 28.23 14.17
N GLN A 188 -30.86 28.61 15.44
CA GLN A 188 -30.22 29.87 15.83
C GLN A 188 -28.69 29.79 15.70
N ILE A 189 -28.10 28.64 16.01
CA ILE A 189 -26.65 28.38 15.84
C ILE A 189 -26.28 28.46 14.35
N VAL A 190 -27.08 27.86 13.46
CA VAL A 190 -26.83 27.92 12.00
C VAL A 190 -26.92 29.36 11.49
N ARG A 191 -27.89 30.15 11.98
CA ARG A 191 -27.98 31.60 11.66
C ARG A 191 -26.75 32.35 12.17
N ALA A 192 -26.29 32.08 13.38
CA ALA A 192 -25.09 32.71 13.92
C ALA A 192 -23.85 32.39 13.08
N TRP A 193 -23.68 31.14 12.62
CA TRP A 193 -22.60 30.79 11.69
C TRP A 193 -22.68 31.61 10.39
N TYR A 194 -23.87 31.73 9.79
CA TYR A 194 -24.08 32.54 8.59
C TYR A 194 -23.69 34.01 8.80
N ASP A 195 -24.18 34.61 9.89
CA ASP A 195 -23.95 36.02 10.21
C ASP A 195 -22.47 36.30 10.47
N ILE A 196 -21.80 35.41 11.21
CA ILE A 196 -20.36 35.52 11.49
C ILE A 196 -19.56 35.42 10.19
N ILE A 197 -19.81 34.41 9.35
CA ILE A 197 -19.09 34.25 8.08
C ILE A 197 -19.29 35.48 7.18
N SER A 198 -20.52 35.96 7.07
CA SER A 198 -20.86 37.13 6.25
C SER A 198 -20.19 38.40 6.74
N MET A 199 -20.08 38.58 8.06
CA MET A 199 -19.47 39.77 8.67
C MET A 199 -17.93 39.73 8.63
N TYR A 200 -17.32 38.56 8.86
CA TYR A 200 -15.88 38.44 9.09
C TYR A 200 -15.08 37.91 7.89
N ARG A 201 -15.71 37.42 6.80
CA ARG A 201 -15.02 36.88 5.59
C ARG A 201 -13.92 37.77 5.02
N ASN A 202 -14.04 39.10 5.15
CA ASN A 202 -13.06 40.05 4.61
C ASN A 202 -12.08 40.58 5.67
N SER A 203 -12.36 40.40 6.96
CA SER A 203 -11.61 41.02 8.06
C SER A 203 -10.85 40.01 8.92
N ASN A 204 -11.38 38.81 9.13
CA ASN A 204 -10.74 37.75 9.91
C ASN A 204 -11.11 36.37 9.34
N GLN A 205 -10.30 35.92 8.38
CA GLN A 205 -10.55 34.67 7.65
C GLN A 205 -10.31 33.43 8.53
N ASP A 206 -9.33 33.46 9.43
CA ASP A 206 -9.05 32.35 10.35
C ASP A 206 -10.25 32.03 11.24
N LEU A 207 -10.95 33.07 11.72
CA LEU A 207 -12.17 32.89 12.50
C LEU A 207 -13.27 32.22 11.67
N CYS A 208 -13.45 32.64 10.41
CA CYS A 208 -14.41 32.02 9.49
C CYS A 208 -14.06 30.55 9.21
N THR A 209 -12.78 30.22 9.07
CA THR A 209 -12.29 28.84 8.91
C THR A 209 -12.68 27.99 10.13
N ILE A 210 -12.43 28.49 11.35
CA ILE A 210 -12.82 27.80 12.60
C ILE A 210 -14.33 27.57 12.67
N VAL A 211 -15.12 28.58 12.27
CA VAL A 211 -16.59 28.50 12.25
C VAL A 211 -17.08 27.45 11.24
N LEU A 212 -16.53 27.42 10.03
CA LEU A 212 -16.86 26.43 9.01
C LEU A 212 -16.44 25.02 9.43
N ASP A 213 -15.23 24.84 9.97
CA ASP A 213 -14.77 23.55 10.47
C ASP A 213 -15.63 23.03 11.64
N SER A 214 -16.12 23.94 12.49
CA SER A 214 -17.09 23.61 13.54
C SER A 214 -18.44 23.22 12.94
N MET A 215 -18.98 24.02 12.02
CA MET A 215 -20.24 23.74 11.33
C MET A 215 -20.23 22.37 10.66
N ARG A 216 -19.15 22.03 9.94
CA ARG A 216 -19.00 20.77 9.20
C ARG A 216 -19.34 19.53 10.04
N ARG A 217 -18.89 19.50 11.31
CA ARG A 217 -19.11 18.37 12.23
C ARG A 217 -20.60 18.10 12.49
N TYR A 218 -21.40 19.17 12.52
CA TYR A 218 -22.83 19.13 12.84
C TYR A 218 -23.71 18.75 11.65
N ILE A 219 -23.25 18.95 10.41
CA ILE A 219 -24.02 18.69 9.18
C ILE A 219 -24.56 17.25 9.13
N SER A 220 -23.80 16.30 9.70
CA SER A 220 -24.13 14.87 9.74
C SER A 220 -25.47 14.56 10.43
N TRP A 221 -25.92 15.39 11.37
CA TRP A 221 -27.12 15.08 12.20
C TRP A 221 -28.13 16.21 12.33
N ILE A 222 -27.84 17.47 11.98
CA ILE A 222 -28.84 18.55 11.98
C ILE A 222 -29.86 18.39 10.84
N ASP A 223 -30.88 19.25 10.74
CA ASP A 223 -31.72 19.29 9.54
C ASP A 223 -30.94 19.85 8.35
N ILE A 224 -30.98 19.17 7.21
CA ILE A 224 -30.29 19.61 5.99
C ILE A 224 -30.87 20.91 5.43
N GLY A 225 -32.17 21.17 5.58
CA GLY A 225 -32.81 22.39 5.05
C GLY A 225 -32.29 23.69 5.69
N LEU A 226 -31.64 23.61 6.85
CA LEU A 226 -31.02 24.77 7.50
C LEU A 226 -29.78 25.28 6.78
N ILE A 227 -29.07 24.41 6.07
CA ILE A 227 -27.85 24.74 5.31
C ILE A 227 -28.11 24.66 3.80
N PHE A 228 -28.89 23.67 3.38
CA PHE A 228 -29.24 23.46 1.98
C PHE A 228 -30.45 24.32 1.60
N ASN A 229 -30.21 25.62 1.40
CA ASN A 229 -31.20 26.62 1.02
C ASN A 229 -30.59 27.74 0.15
N ASP A 230 -31.46 28.59 -0.41
CA ASP A 230 -31.11 29.64 -1.37
C ASP A 230 -30.29 30.80 -0.79
N THR A 231 -29.94 30.79 0.50
CA THR A 231 -29.14 31.84 1.13
C THR A 231 -27.77 31.34 1.57
N PHE A 232 -27.71 30.20 2.25
CA PHE A 232 -26.47 29.66 2.80
C PHE A 232 -25.63 28.96 1.72
N LEU A 233 -26.27 28.21 0.82
CA LEU A 233 -25.55 27.49 -0.23
C LEU A 233 -24.82 28.45 -1.20
N PRO A 234 -25.43 29.55 -1.69
CA PRO A 234 -24.71 30.54 -2.48
C PRO A 234 -23.53 31.19 -1.75
N LEU A 235 -23.63 31.40 -0.43
CA LEU A 235 -22.51 31.92 0.37
C LEU A 235 -21.32 30.95 0.34
N LEU A 236 -21.54 29.65 0.50
CA LEU A 236 -20.48 28.64 0.39
C LEU A 236 -19.82 28.64 -0.99
N PHE A 237 -20.62 28.72 -2.06
CA PHE A 237 -20.07 28.83 -3.41
C PHE A 237 -19.34 30.15 -3.67
N ASP A 238 -19.80 31.27 -3.11
CA ASP A 238 -19.11 32.56 -3.19
C ASP A 238 -17.72 32.49 -2.52
N LEU A 239 -17.63 31.86 -1.36
CA LEU A 239 -16.35 31.64 -0.67
C LEU A 239 -15.40 30.76 -1.49
N ILE A 240 -15.90 29.74 -2.19
CA ILE A 240 -15.08 28.79 -2.94
C ILE A 240 -14.60 29.37 -4.28
N LEU A 241 -15.50 30.04 -5.01
CA LEU A 241 -15.30 30.42 -6.41
C LEU A 241 -14.68 31.82 -6.59
N VAL A 242 -14.87 32.74 -5.64
CA VAL A 242 -14.27 34.08 -5.73
C VAL A 242 -12.83 33.97 -5.23
N GLY A 243 -11.82 34.32 -6.03
CA GLY A 243 -10.39 34.23 -5.68
C GLY A 243 -9.89 35.28 -4.65
N ALA A 244 -10.77 35.82 -3.80
CA ALA A 244 -10.44 36.81 -2.77
C ALA A 244 -10.14 36.23 -1.38
N PRO A 245 -10.77 35.13 -0.92
CA PRO A 245 -10.45 34.44 0.33
C PRO A 245 -9.17 33.61 0.22
N SER A 246 -8.51 33.38 1.37
CA SER A 246 -7.38 32.44 1.50
C SER A 246 -7.79 31.01 1.16
N ASP A 247 -6.84 30.23 0.68
CA ASP A 247 -7.07 28.83 0.31
C ASP A 247 -7.49 27.97 1.51
N GLN A 248 -7.10 28.34 2.74
CA GLN A 248 -7.58 27.69 3.97
C GLN A 248 -9.09 27.88 4.19
N LEU A 249 -9.59 29.09 4.00
CA LEU A 249 -11.02 29.39 4.12
C LEU A 249 -11.83 28.73 2.99
N ARG A 250 -11.28 28.71 1.77
CA ARG A 250 -11.86 27.99 0.62
C ARG A 250 -11.95 26.49 0.92
N GLY A 251 -10.86 25.89 1.41
CA GLY A 251 -10.81 24.48 1.81
C GLY A 251 -11.85 24.15 2.88
N ALA A 252 -11.99 24.98 3.91
CA ALA A 252 -13.01 24.79 4.94
C ALA A 252 -14.45 24.80 4.37
N ALA A 253 -14.74 25.68 3.40
CA ALA A 253 -16.01 25.71 2.70
C ALA A 253 -16.23 24.46 1.81
N VAL A 254 -15.20 23.99 1.10
CA VAL A 254 -15.24 22.74 0.32
C VAL A 254 -15.52 21.54 1.23
N ARG A 255 -14.87 21.45 2.39
CA ARG A 255 -15.12 20.39 3.38
C ARG A 255 -16.55 20.44 3.94
N CYS A 256 -17.17 21.62 4.03
CA CYS A 256 -18.59 21.74 4.38
C CYS A 256 -19.51 21.20 3.27
N LEU A 257 -19.22 21.50 2.00
CA LEU A 257 -19.94 20.91 0.86
C LEU A 257 -19.79 19.38 0.85
N LEU A 258 -18.60 18.86 1.15
CA LEU A 258 -18.39 17.42 1.26
C LEU A 258 -19.27 16.82 2.36
N ALA A 259 -19.36 17.45 3.53
CA ALA A 259 -20.24 16.97 4.59
C ALA A 259 -21.75 17.03 4.22
N ILE A 260 -22.17 18.00 3.40
CA ILE A 260 -23.53 18.04 2.83
C ILE A 260 -23.75 16.84 1.90
N VAL A 261 -22.78 16.55 1.04
CA VAL A 261 -22.82 15.42 0.09
C VAL A 261 -22.82 14.08 0.82
N SER A 262 -21.95 13.89 1.81
CA SER A 262 -21.82 12.64 2.59
C SER A 262 -22.93 12.43 3.63
N LYS A 263 -23.86 13.38 3.79
CA LYS A 263 -24.96 13.25 4.76
C LYS A 263 -25.88 12.08 4.42
N ARG A 264 -26.04 11.13 5.33
CA ARG A 264 -26.95 9.99 5.11
C ARG A 264 -28.41 10.42 5.01
N MET A 265 -29.09 10.00 3.96
CA MET A 265 -30.52 10.22 3.72
C MET A 265 -31.04 9.23 2.68
N GLU A 266 -32.35 9.21 2.47
CA GLU A 266 -32.99 8.35 1.46
C GLU A 266 -32.44 8.62 0.05
N PRO A 267 -32.18 7.58 -0.77
CA PRO A 267 -31.53 7.74 -2.08
C PRO A 267 -32.21 8.73 -3.02
N GLN A 268 -33.54 8.77 -3.03
CA GLN A 268 -34.28 9.69 -3.90
C GLN A 268 -34.07 11.15 -3.51
N SER A 269 -34.11 11.46 -2.21
CA SER A 269 -33.84 12.80 -1.69
C SER A 269 -32.37 13.19 -1.89
N LYS A 270 -31.45 12.22 -1.72
CA LYS A 270 -30.02 12.40 -2.02
C LYS A 270 -29.81 12.80 -3.47
N LEU A 271 -30.45 12.10 -4.41
CA LEU A 271 -30.33 12.39 -5.83
C LEU A 271 -30.78 13.81 -6.18
N SER A 272 -31.92 14.26 -5.65
CA SER A 272 -32.40 15.64 -5.83
C SER A 272 -31.44 16.69 -5.25
N LEU A 273 -30.83 16.40 -4.10
CA LEU A 273 -29.80 17.26 -3.49
C LEU A 273 -28.54 17.32 -4.36
N LEU A 274 -28.04 16.18 -4.86
CA LEU A 274 -26.87 16.14 -5.72
C LEU A 274 -27.09 16.91 -7.03
N GLN A 275 -28.28 16.80 -7.61
CA GLN A 275 -28.64 17.51 -8.84
C GLN A 275 -28.65 19.04 -8.66
N SER A 276 -29.07 19.53 -7.50
CA SER A 276 -29.19 20.97 -7.21
C SER A 276 -27.87 21.62 -6.79
N LEU A 277 -26.87 20.85 -6.36
CA LEU A 277 -25.55 21.37 -5.96
C LEU A 277 -24.71 21.95 -7.11
N GLN A 278 -25.01 21.66 -8.39
CA GLN A 278 -24.24 22.17 -9.54
C GLN A 278 -22.70 22.07 -9.39
N ILE A 279 -22.22 20.88 -9.03
CA ILE A 279 -20.81 20.63 -8.65
C ILE A 279 -19.80 20.96 -9.76
N THR A 280 -20.26 21.00 -11.02
CA THR A 280 -19.48 21.39 -12.21
C THR A 280 -18.79 22.74 -12.07
N ARG A 281 -19.31 23.65 -11.24
CA ARG A 281 -18.67 24.95 -10.96
C ARG A 281 -17.37 24.79 -10.18
N VAL A 282 -17.28 23.82 -9.27
CA VAL A 282 -16.08 23.57 -8.45
C VAL A 282 -14.99 22.89 -9.29
N PHE A 283 -15.38 22.05 -10.25
CA PHE A 283 -14.45 21.43 -11.19
C PHE A 283 -13.58 22.45 -11.94
N ARG A 284 -14.19 23.55 -12.41
CA ARG A 284 -13.47 24.59 -13.16
C ARG A 284 -12.27 25.15 -12.40
N LEU A 285 -12.35 25.18 -11.07
CA LEU A 285 -11.23 25.62 -10.23
C LEU A 285 -10.01 24.72 -10.37
N VAL A 286 -10.19 23.40 -10.48
CA VAL A 286 -9.07 22.45 -10.62
C VAL A 286 -8.37 22.60 -11.98
N THR A 287 -9.14 22.91 -13.03
CA THR A 287 -8.60 23.03 -14.38
C THR A 287 -8.02 24.40 -14.70
N GLU A 288 -8.52 25.47 -14.06
CA GLU A 288 -8.16 26.86 -14.37
C GLU A 288 -7.19 27.45 -13.31
N ASP A 289 -7.35 27.11 -12.03
CA ASP A 289 -6.55 27.62 -10.90
C ASP A 289 -5.75 26.47 -10.25
N GLY A 290 -4.54 26.20 -10.75
CA GLY A 290 -3.65 25.14 -10.26
C GLY A 290 -3.07 25.33 -8.85
N ASN A 291 -3.88 25.73 -7.86
CA ASN A 291 -3.46 25.88 -6.46
C ASN A 291 -3.39 24.51 -5.78
N ALA A 292 -2.18 23.98 -5.63
CA ALA A 292 -1.92 22.66 -5.04
C ALA A 292 -2.54 22.46 -3.64
N GLU A 293 -2.73 23.52 -2.84
CA GLU A 293 -3.26 23.43 -1.47
C GLU A 293 -4.75 23.09 -1.40
N LEU A 294 -5.56 23.49 -2.39
CA LEU A 294 -7.01 23.27 -2.39
C LEU A 294 -7.40 21.94 -3.05
N VAL A 295 -6.49 21.36 -3.85
CA VAL A 295 -6.74 20.14 -4.63
C VAL A 295 -7.17 18.95 -3.75
N PRO A 296 -6.55 18.65 -2.59
CA PRO A 296 -6.97 17.51 -1.77
C PRO A 296 -8.43 17.60 -1.30
N ASP A 297 -8.86 18.79 -0.85
CA ASP A 297 -10.24 19.02 -0.41
C ASP A 297 -11.23 18.89 -1.59
N ILE A 298 -10.88 19.44 -2.77
CA ILE A 298 -11.73 19.31 -3.97
C ILE A 298 -11.76 17.86 -4.46
N ALA A 299 -10.64 17.15 -4.45
CA ALA A 299 -10.54 15.74 -4.80
C ALA A 299 -11.47 14.89 -3.94
N ALA A 300 -11.46 15.13 -2.63
CA ALA A 300 -12.35 14.47 -1.67
C ALA A 300 -13.82 14.79 -1.96
N LEU A 301 -14.16 16.05 -2.25
CA LEU A 301 -15.52 16.46 -2.62
C LEU A 301 -16.02 15.78 -3.90
N LEU A 302 -15.24 15.82 -4.98
CA LEU A 302 -15.60 15.22 -6.27
C LEU A 302 -15.75 13.70 -6.17
N SER A 303 -14.83 13.06 -5.45
CA SER A 303 -14.87 11.60 -5.23
C SER A 303 -16.05 11.21 -4.35
N GLY A 304 -16.31 11.95 -3.27
CA GLY A 304 -17.47 11.74 -2.40
C GLY A 304 -18.79 11.91 -3.15
N TYR A 305 -18.89 12.95 -4.00
CA TYR A 305 -20.04 13.16 -4.87
C TYR A 305 -20.27 11.99 -5.84
N ALA A 306 -19.20 11.52 -6.49
CA ALA A 306 -19.28 10.40 -7.41
C ALA A 306 -19.69 9.08 -6.71
N VAL A 307 -19.16 8.83 -5.51
CA VAL A 307 -19.52 7.67 -4.68
C VAL A 307 -21.00 7.68 -4.32
N GLU A 308 -21.51 8.81 -3.81
CA GLU A 308 -22.93 8.95 -3.44
C GLU A 308 -23.85 8.85 -4.68
N ALA A 309 -23.44 9.45 -5.81
CA ALA A 309 -24.19 9.32 -7.06
C ALA A 309 -24.28 7.85 -7.52
N LEU A 310 -23.19 7.08 -7.43
CA LEU A 310 -23.20 5.65 -7.77
C LEU A 310 -23.99 4.80 -6.77
N ASP A 311 -23.98 5.14 -5.48
CA ASP A 311 -24.82 4.44 -4.49
C ASP A 311 -26.31 4.66 -4.77
N CYS A 312 -26.70 5.90 -5.11
CA CYS A 312 -28.05 6.21 -5.60
C CYS A 312 -28.43 5.37 -6.83
N PHE A 313 -27.53 5.25 -7.82
CA PHE A 313 -27.77 4.41 -9.01
C PHE A 313 -28.08 2.96 -8.64
N LYS A 314 -27.35 2.40 -7.67
CA LYS A 314 -27.48 0.99 -7.26
C LYS A 314 -28.74 0.73 -6.44
N ARG A 315 -29.17 1.66 -5.60
CA ARG A 315 -30.27 1.47 -4.65
C ARG A 315 -31.64 1.87 -5.20
N ILE A 316 -31.69 2.79 -6.18
CA ILE A 316 -32.96 3.27 -6.73
C ILE A 316 -33.45 2.32 -7.82
N SER A 317 -34.73 1.95 -7.77
CA SER A 317 -35.38 1.08 -8.76
C SER A 317 -35.93 1.83 -9.98
N SER A 318 -36.28 3.11 -9.84
CA SER A 318 -36.83 3.94 -10.92
C SER A 318 -35.81 4.20 -12.03
N GLU A 319 -36.18 3.91 -13.28
CA GLU A 319 -35.31 4.08 -14.45
C GLU A 319 -34.99 5.56 -14.73
N ASP A 320 -35.94 6.48 -14.52
CA ASP A 320 -35.68 7.92 -14.68
C ASP A 320 -34.65 8.43 -13.66
N ALA A 321 -34.73 7.95 -12.43
CA ALA A 321 -33.78 8.32 -11.37
C ALA A 321 -32.39 7.72 -11.62
N LYS A 322 -32.32 6.49 -12.13
CA LYS A 322 -31.05 5.89 -12.59
C LYS A 322 -30.43 6.68 -13.73
N ARG A 323 -31.23 7.17 -14.69
CA ARG A 323 -30.76 8.03 -15.77
C ARG A 323 -30.14 9.32 -15.22
N ILE A 324 -30.84 10.02 -14.33
CA ILE A 324 -30.34 11.26 -13.70
C ILE A 324 -29.03 10.98 -12.94
N SER A 325 -28.99 9.91 -12.13
CA SER A 325 -27.78 9.53 -11.40
C SER A 325 -26.59 9.25 -12.33
N MET A 326 -26.83 8.58 -13.46
CA MET A 326 -25.80 8.35 -14.48
C MET A 326 -25.35 9.64 -15.18
N GLU A 327 -26.27 10.59 -15.42
CA GLU A 327 -25.92 11.91 -15.95
C GLU A 327 -24.99 12.66 -15.00
N LEU A 328 -25.29 12.68 -13.70
CA LEU A 328 -24.43 13.29 -12.68
C LEU A 328 -23.04 12.62 -12.60
N LEU A 329 -22.99 11.29 -12.71
CA LEU A 329 -21.73 10.55 -12.79
C LEU A 329 -20.93 10.95 -14.03
N ASN A 330 -21.59 11.06 -15.18
CA ASN A 330 -20.93 11.45 -16.42
C ASN A 330 -20.38 12.88 -16.39
N GLU A 331 -20.97 13.77 -15.58
CA GLU A 331 -20.47 15.13 -15.38
C GLU A 331 -19.25 15.19 -14.46
N VAL A 332 -19.23 14.39 -13.38
CA VAL A 332 -18.16 14.47 -12.36
C VAL A 332 -16.92 13.64 -12.72
N LEU A 333 -17.08 12.49 -13.38
CA LEU A 333 -16.00 11.53 -13.64
C LEU A 333 -14.77 12.12 -14.37
N PRO A 334 -14.90 12.95 -15.42
CA PRO A 334 -13.75 13.58 -16.07
C PRO A 334 -12.86 14.35 -15.08
N SER A 335 -13.49 14.99 -14.09
CA SER A 335 -12.82 15.73 -13.02
C SER A 335 -12.03 14.79 -12.12
N VAL A 336 -12.65 13.68 -11.71
CA VAL A 336 -12.01 12.65 -10.88
C VAL A 336 -10.78 12.09 -11.59
N PHE A 337 -10.90 11.78 -12.89
CA PHE A 337 -9.76 11.29 -13.69
C PHE A 337 -8.64 12.31 -13.82
N HIS A 338 -8.98 13.58 -14.04
CA HIS A 338 -7.98 14.66 -14.12
C HIS A 338 -7.23 14.81 -12.79
N VAL A 339 -7.93 14.76 -11.66
CA VAL A 339 -7.31 14.86 -10.33
C VAL A 339 -6.36 13.68 -10.09
N MET A 340 -6.81 12.45 -10.31
CA MET A 340 -5.99 11.25 -10.10
C MET A 340 -4.76 11.19 -11.02
N LYS A 341 -4.82 11.81 -12.21
CA LYS A 341 -3.72 11.81 -13.16
C LYS A 341 -2.61 12.81 -12.80
N ASN A 342 -2.98 13.96 -12.25
CA ASN A 342 -2.07 15.10 -12.12
C ASN A 342 -1.65 15.39 -10.68
N PHE A 343 -2.32 14.81 -9.68
CA PHE A 343 -2.08 15.10 -8.27
C PHE A 343 -2.01 13.83 -7.43
N GLU A 344 -1.18 13.84 -6.39
CA GLU A 344 -1.23 12.82 -5.34
C GLU A 344 -2.46 13.04 -4.46
N VAL A 345 -3.24 11.97 -4.27
CA VAL A 345 -4.48 12.00 -3.50
C VAL A 345 -4.41 10.93 -2.42
N ASP A 346 -4.52 11.34 -1.15
CA ASP A 346 -4.50 10.42 0.00
C ASP A 346 -5.58 9.33 -0.09
N ALA A 347 -6.72 9.65 -0.71
CA ALA A 347 -7.86 8.75 -0.90
C ALA A 347 -7.81 7.91 -2.19
N THR A 348 -6.66 7.78 -2.87
CA THR A 348 -6.54 7.08 -4.17
C THR A 348 -7.17 5.68 -4.15
N LEU A 349 -6.92 4.88 -3.10
CA LEU A 349 -7.48 3.53 -2.97
C LEU A 349 -9.02 3.53 -2.91
N ASN A 350 -9.62 4.47 -2.18
CA ASN A 350 -11.09 4.60 -2.11
C ASN A 350 -11.68 4.94 -3.48
N ILE A 351 -10.98 5.77 -4.26
CA ILE A 351 -11.40 6.11 -5.63
C ILE A 351 -11.27 4.88 -6.54
N VAL A 352 -10.19 4.09 -6.44
CA VAL A 352 -10.02 2.84 -7.21
C VAL A 352 -11.13 1.83 -6.89
N GLN A 353 -11.53 1.70 -5.62
CA GLN A 353 -12.66 0.85 -5.21
C GLN A 353 -13.98 1.36 -5.78
N PHE A 354 -14.20 2.67 -5.74
CA PHE A 354 -15.35 3.32 -6.37
C PHE A 354 -15.41 3.04 -7.88
N LEU A 355 -14.30 3.24 -8.60
CA LEU A 355 -14.21 3.00 -10.04
C LEU A 355 -14.45 1.53 -10.38
N SER A 356 -13.95 0.61 -9.56
CA SER A 356 -14.21 -0.83 -9.71
C SER A 356 -15.71 -1.12 -9.56
N GLY A 357 -16.36 -0.48 -8.59
CA GLY A 357 -17.81 -0.50 -8.42
C GLY A 357 -18.57 0.07 -9.62
N TYR A 358 -18.12 1.20 -10.18
CA TYR A 358 -18.71 1.83 -11.36
C TYR A 358 -18.62 0.92 -12.58
N VAL A 359 -17.42 0.40 -12.90
CA VAL A 359 -17.22 -0.51 -14.05
C VAL A 359 -18.06 -1.77 -13.89
N SER A 360 -18.19 -2.29 -12.66
CA SER A 360 -19.05 -3.44 -12.38
C SER A 360 -20.53 -3.14 -12.65
N THR A 361 -21.01 -1.92 -12.38
CA THR A 361 -22.39 -1.52 -12.75
C THR A 361 -22.57 -1.41 -14.26
N LEU A 362 -21.56 -0.97 -15.01
CA LEU A 362 -21.62 -0.90 -16.48
C LEU A 362 -21.83 -2.26 -17.13
N LYS A 363 -21.39 -3.35 -16.48
CA LYS A 363 -21.65 -4.72 -16.95
C LYS A 363 -23.15 -5.02 -17.11
N SER A 364 -24.00 -4.40 -16.29
CA SER A 364 -25.46 -4.57 -16.38
C SER A 364 -26.11 -3.72 -17.48
N LEU A 365 -25.41 -2.75 -18.05
CA LEU A 365 -25.91 -1.74 -18.98
C LEU A 365 -25.48 -2.02 -20.43
N THR A 366 -25.58 -3.26 -20.89
CA THR A 366 -25.25 -3.62 -22.29
C THR A 366 -26.42 -3.28 -23.21
N PRO A 367 -26.23 -2.50 -24.30
CA PRO A 367 -24.96 -2.01 -24.87
C PRO A 367 -24.41 -0.74 -24.21
N LEU A 368 -23.08 -0.61 -24.16
CA LEU A 368 -22.39 0.56 -23.62
C LEU A 368 -22.51 1.76 -24.56
N SER A 369 -22.70 2.96 -24.00
CA SER A 369 -22.68 4.22 -24.75
C SER A 369 -21.25 4.65 -25.10
N GLU A 370 -21.11 5.54 -26.10
CA GLU A 370 -19.81 6.14 -26.45
C GLU A 370 -19.15 6.85 -25.26
N LYS A 371 -19.95 7.51 -24.40
CA LYS A 371 -19.45 8.14 -23.16
C LYS A 371 -18.89 7.12 -22.18
N HIS A 372 -19.57 5.98 -22.00
CA HIS A 372 -19.06 4.92 -21.13
C HIS A 372 -17.75 4.33 -21.67
N ILE A 373 -17.63 4.17 -22.99
CA ILE A 373 -16.38 3.73 -23.64
C ILE A 373 -15.27 4.75 -23.40
N LEU A 374 -15.56 6.05 -23.51
CA LEU A 374 -14.60 7.12 -23.21
C LEU A 374 -14.12 7.04 -21.74
N HIS A 375 -15.03 6.89 -20.78
CA HIS A 375 -14.66 6.76 -19.36
C HIS A 375 -13.78 5.54 -19.10
N LEU A 376 -14.09 4.40 -19.73
CA LEU A 376 -13.24 3.20 -19.61
C LEU A 376 -11.84 3.45 -20.17
N GLY A 377 -11.72 4.19 -21.28
CA GLY A 377 -10.43 4.65 -21.80
C GLY A 377 -9.67 5.56 -20.82
N GLN A 378 -10.36 6.52 -20.20
CA GLN A 378 -9.77 7.42 -19.20
C GLN A 378 -9.35 6.69 -17.91
N ILE A 379 -10.12 5.69 -17.48
CA ILE A 379 -9.73 4.82 -16.36
C ILE A 379 -8.42 4.09 -16.69
N LEU A 380 -8.29 3.53 -17.90
CA LEU A 380 -7.06 2.87 -18.33
C LEU A 380 -5.87 3.85 -18.38
N GLU A 381 -6.11 5.10 -18.79
CA GLU A 381 -5.10 6.16 -18.77
C GLU A 381 -4.65 6.50 -17.34
N VAL A 382 -5.59 6.65 -16.41
CA VAL A 382 -5.29 6.88 -14.98
C VAL A 382 -4.48 5.71 -14.41
N ILE A 383 -4.88 4.46 -14.70
CA ILE A 383 -4.12 3.28 -14.26
C ILE A 383 -2.69 3.34 -14.81
N LEU A 384 -2.52 3.60 -16.11
CA LEU A 384 -1.20 3.66 -16.72
C LEU A 384 -0.31 4.74 -16.09
N VAL A 385 -0.87 5.89 -15.70
CA VAL A 385 -0.10 6.95 -15.04
C VAL A 385 0.29 6.54 -13.62
N LEU A 386 -0.65 6.00 -12.84
CA LEU A 386 -0.42 5.64 -11.43
C LEU A 386 0.48 4.43 -11.22
N ILE A 387 0.52 3.49 -12.16
CA ILE A 387 1.43 2.33 -12.03
C ILE A 387 2.87 2.69 -12.36
N ARG A 388 3.17 3.80 -13.04
CA ARG A 388 4.56 4.14 -13.42
C ARG A 388 5.38 4.45 -12.19
N TYR A 389 6.63 3.98 -12.20
CA TYR A 389 7.60 4.44 -11.20
C TYR A 389 7.89 5.93 -11.36
N ASP A 390 8.24 6.59 -10.26
CA ASP A 390 8.78 7.95 -10.33
C ASP A 390 10.21 7.88 -10.89
N PRO A 391 10.53 8.64 -11.96
CA PRO A 391 11.88 8.71 -12.53
C PRO A 391 12.99 9.06 -11.53
N VAL A 392 12.67 9.68 -10.38
CA VAL A 392 13.63 9.99 -9.31
C VAL A 392 14.28 8.73 -8.75
N TYR A 393 13.57 7.60 -8.68
CA TYR A 393 14.09 6.34 -8.13
C TYR A 393 14.79 5.45 -9.15
N ARG A 394 14.91 5.88 -10.41
CA ARG A 394 15.44 5.05 -11.50
C ARG A 394 16.80 4.41 -11.17
N THR A 395 17.72 5.20 -10.60
CA THR A 395 19.07 4.71 -10.25
C THR A 395 19.02 3.69 -9.12
N ASN A 396 18.20 3.94 -8.10
CA ASN A 396 18.01 3.04 -6.96
C ASN A 396 17.40 1.71 -7.40
N LEU A 397 16.42 1.75 -8.32
CA LEU A 397 15.74 0.58 -8.87
C LEU A 397 16.62 -0.27 -9.81
N ASP A 398 17.60 0.34 -10.48
CA ASP A 398 18.54 -0.37 -11.36
C ASP A 398 19.67 -1.07 -10.56
N VAL A 399 20.20 -0.39 -9.53
CA VAL A 399 21.27 -0.92 -8.66
C VAL A 399 20.74 -1.85 -7.56
N MET A 400 19.45 -1.74 -7.21
CA MET A 400 18.81 -2.49 -6.12
C MET A 400 19.42 -2.22 -4.74
N ASP A 401 19.56 -0.93 -4.39
CA ASP A 401 19.89 -0.54 -3.02
C ASP A 401 18.66 -0.65 -2.09
N LYS A 402 18.83 -0.29 -0.81
CA LYS A 402 17.74 -0.35 0.18
C LYS A 402 16.50 0.47 -0.25
N ILE A 403 16.73 1.64 -0.86
CA ILE A 403 15.66 2.52 -1.33
C ILE A 403 14.94 1.86 -2.50
N GLY A 404 15.68 1.27 -3.45
CA GLY A 404 15.11 0.54 -4.58
C GLY A 404 14.26 -0.65 -4.17
N ILE A 405 14.69 -1.41 -3.15
CA ILE A 405 13.91 -2.54 -2.60
C ILE A 405 12.60 -2.05 -1.96
N GLU A 406 12.68 -1.03 -1.10
CA GLU A 406 11.49 -0.46 -0.44
C GLU A 406 10.51 0.14 -1.46
N GLU A 407 11.02 0.77 -2.51
CA GLU A 407 10.24 1.31 -3.63
C GLU A 407 9.53 0.22 -4.42
N GLU A 408 10.23 -0.86 -4.78
CA GLU A 408 9.66 -2.00 -5.53
C GLU A 408 8.59 -2.71 -4.71
N ASP A 409 8.81 -2.90 -3.40
CA ASP A 409 7.82 -3.48 -2.48
C ASP A 409 6.57 -2.59 -2.34
N ARG A 410 6.77 -1.27 -2.15
CA ARG A 410 5.66 -0.30 -2.07
C ARG A 410 4.84 -0.29 -3.36
N MET A 411 5.51 -0.24 -4.51
CA MET A 411 4.84 -0.23 -5.82
C MET A 411 4.11 -1.55 -6.08
N THR A 412 4.69 -2.68 -5.68
CA THR A 412 4.05 -3.99 -5.83
C THR A 412 2.75 -4.08 -5.04
N GLU A 413 2.72 -3.58 -3.79
CA GLU A 413 1.48 -3.51 -3.00
C GLU A 413 0.47 -2.55 -3.63
N PHE A 414 0.92 -1.34 -4.01
CA PHE A 414 0.06 -0.30 -4.59
C PHE A 414 -0.60 -0.73 -5.92
N ARG A 415 0.12 -1.46 -6.77
CA ARG A 415 -0.38 -1.94 -8.07
C ARG A 415 -1.47 -3.01 -7.95
N LYS A 416 -1.62 -3.70 -6.80
CA LYS A 416 -2.60 -4.79 -6.64
C LYS A 416 -4.02 -4.34 -6.96
N ASP A 417 -4.48 -3.26 -6.35
CA ASP A 417 -5.86 -2.76 -6.53
C ASP A 417 -6.06 -2.15 -7.93
N LEU A 418 -5.05 -1.47 -8.47
CA LEU A 418 -5.07 -0.95 -9.83
C LEU A 418 -5.17 -2.07 -10.87
N PHE A 419 -4.48 -3.19 -10.68
CA PHE A 419 -4.61 -4.36 -11.54
C PHE A 419 -5.94 -5.11 -11.33
N VAL A 420 -6.55 -5.06 -10.15
CA VAL A 420 -7.96 -5.51 -9.99
C VAL A 420 -8.90 -4.65 -10.84
N LEU A 421 -8.74 -3.33 -10.82
CA LEU A 421 -9.53 -2.41 -11.64
C LEU A 421 -9.32 -2.66 -13.14
N LEU A 422 -8.06 -2.78 -13.59
CA LEU A 422 -7.71 -3.10 -14.99
C LEU A 422 -8.41 -4.37 -15.47
N ARG A 423 -8.36 -5.45 -14.68
CA ARG A 423 -9.00 -6.73 -15.02
C ARG A 423 -10.52 -6.62 -15.03
N THR A 424 -11.09 -5.77 -14.19
CA THR A 424 -12.52 -5.48 -14.18
C THR A 424 -12.94 -4.76 -15.46
N VAL A 425 -12.16 -3.76 -15.89
CA VAL A 425 -12.35 -3.07 -17.18
C VAL A 425 -12.20 -4.03 -18.36
N GLY A 426 -11.16 -4.88 -18.36
CA GLY A 426 -10.90 -5.87 -19.40
C GLY A 426 -12.03 -6.88 -19.59
N ARG A 427 -12.75 -7.24 -18.52
CA ARG A 427 -13.93 -8.13 -18.59
C ARG A 427 -15.17 -7.44 -19.16
N VAL A 428 -15.33 -6.13 -18.94
CA VAL A 428 -16.50 -5.36 -19.39
C VAL A 428 -16.30 -4.85 -20.83
N ALA A 429 -15.10 -4.40 -21.17
CA ALA A 429 -14.75 -3.87 -22.49
C ALA A 429 -13.38 -4.41 -22.97
N PRO A 430 -13.31 -5.67 -23.42
CA PRO A 430 -12.06 -6.31 -23.82
C PRO A 430 -11.38 -5.61 -25.00
N ASN A 431 -12.14 -5.21 -26.02
CA ASN A 431 -11.60 -4.54 -27.21
C ASN A 431 -10.97 -3.18 -26.89
N VAL A 432 -11.63 -2.38 -26.04
CA VAL A 432 -11.13 -1.07 -25.60
C VAL A 432 -9.82 -1.24 -24.83
N THR A 433 -9.78 -2.21 -23.92
CA THR A 433 -8.60 -2.52 -23.11
C THR A 433 -7.42 -2.98 -23.96
N GLN A 434 -7.66 -3.92 -24.88
CA GLN A 434 -6.61 -4.43 -25.78
C GLN A 434 -6.10 -3.35 -26.73
N LEU A 435 -6.99 -2.53 -27.31
CA LEU A 435 -6.60 -1.43 -28.19
C LEU A 435 -5.80 -0.36 -27.43
N PHE A 436 -6.20 -0.03 -26.20
CA PHE A 436 -5.47 0.91 -25.36
C PHE A 436 -4.05 0.41 -25.07
N ILE A 437 -3.90 -0.85 -24.63
CA ILE A 437 -2.58 -1.44 -24.33
C ILE A 437 -1.72 -1.47 -25.60
N ARG A 438 -2.28 -1.87 -26.75
CA ARG A 438 -1.60 -1.84 -28.06
C ARG A 438 -1.09 -0.44 -28.39
N ASN A 439 -1.92 0.59 -28.21
CA ASN A 439 -1.55 1.97 -28.50
C ASN A 439 -0.49 2.49 -27.51
N SER A 440 -0.58 2.12 -26.23
CA SER A 440 0.42 2.49 -25.22
C SER A 440 1.81 1.91 -25.53
N LEU A 441 1.87 0.63 -25.93
CA LEU A 441 3.10 0.00 -26.42
C LEU A 441 3.61 0.69 -27.68
N GLY A 442 2.73 0.96 -28.66
CA GLY A 442 3.09 1.71 -29.87
C GLY A 442 3.67 3.10 -29.60
N SER A 443 3.10 3.85 -28.65
CA SER A 443 3.62 5.16 -28.24
C SER A 443 4.95 5.06 -27.52
N ALA A 444 5.14 4.03 -26.69
CA ALA A 444 6.39 3.82 -25.96
C ALA A 444 7.56 3.46 -26.90
N ILE A 445 7.28 2.79 -28.03
CA ILE A 445 8.27 2.49 -29.08
C ILE A 445 8.67 3.73 -29.86
N SER A 446 7.72 4.62 -30.14
CA SER A 446 7.91 5.75 -31.05
C SER A 446 8.75 6.89 -30.46
N ARG A 447 8.98 6.90 -29.14
CA ARG A 447 9.74 7.95 -28.46
C ARG A 447 11.22 7.54 -28.30
N PRO A 448 12.16 8.23 -28.98
CA PRO A 448 13.58 7.89 -28.88
C PRO A 448 14.19 8.46 -27.59
N SER A 449 14.53 7.61 -26.61
CA SER A 449 15.56 7.82 -25.55
C SER A 449 15.40 6.85 -24.36
N ASP A 450 16.45 6.72 -23.55
CA ASP A 450 16.44 6.09 -22.21
C ASP A 450 15.51 6.78 -21.20
N SER A 451 14.87 7.90 -21.57
CA SER A 451 13.95 8.62 -20.71
C SER A 451 12.55 7.98 -20.58
N ASN A 452 12.25 6.93 -21.38
CA ASN A 452 10.93 6.28 -21.40
C ASN A 452 10.88 4.93 -20.67
N VAL A 453 11.86 4.62 -19.81
CA VAL A 453 11.93 3.34 -19.06
C VAL A 453 10.61 3.05 -18.34
N GLU A 454 10.08 4.00 -17.58
CA GLU A 454 8.88 3.83 -16.75
C GLU A 454 7.62 3.73 -17.60
N GLU A 455 7.57 4.41 -18.74
CA GLU A 455 6.45 4.30 -19.68
C GLU A 455 6.43 2.95 -20.40
N VAL A 456 7.60 2.45 -20.82
CA VAL A 456 7.74 1.11 -21.41
C VAL A 456 7.39 0.05 -20.37
N GLU A 457 7.97 0.15 -19.17
CA GLU A 457 7.70 -0.77 -18.06
C GLU A 457 6.22 -0.78 -17.70
N GLY A 458 5.60 0.40 -17.53
CA GLY A 458 4.18 0.50 -17.22
C GLY A 458 3.28 -0.11 -18.29
N SER A 459 3.60 0.11 -19.58
CA SER A 459 2.85 -0.47 -20.70
C SER A 459 2.98 -2.00 -20.76
N LEU A 460 4.18 -2.54 -20.49
CA LEU A 460 4.42 -3.98 -20.38
C LEU A 460 3.71 -4.58 -19.16
N SER A 461 3.71 -3.87 -18.04
CA SER A 461 3.01 -4.24 -16.80
C SER A 461 1.49 -4.33 -17.02
N LEU A 462 0.88 -3.43 -17.79
CA LEU A 462 -0.53 -3.56 -18.19
C LEU A 462 -0.78 -4.84 -19.00
N LEU A 463 0.10 -5.17 -19.95
CA LEU A 463 -0.02 -6.39 -20.75
C LEU A 463 0.16 -7.65 -19.91
N TYR A 464 1.11 -7.65 -18.98
CA TYR A 464 1.29 -8.73 -18.03
C TYR A 464 0.03 -8.98 -17.21
N ALA A 465 -0.54 -7.93 -16.63
CA ALA A 465 -1.74 -7.98 -15.81
C ALA A 465 -3.00 -8.36 -16.61
N LEU A 466 -3.10 -7.94 -17.89
CA LEU A 466 -4.16 -8.40 -18.80
C LEU A 466 -4.17 -9.94 -18.90
N GLY A 467 -3.00 -10.55 -19.01
CA GLY A 467 -2.84 -11.99 -19.17
C GLY A 467 -3.33 -12.80 -17.96
N GLU A 468 -3.44 -12.19 -16.78
CA GLU A 468 -4.03 -12.84 -15.60
C GLU A 468 -5.55 -12.96 -15.65
N SER A 469 -6.21 -12.14 -16.48
CA SER A 469 -7.66 -12.18 -16.64
C SER A 469 -8.13 -13.12 -17.76
N LEU A 470 -7.21 -13.54 -18.63
CA LEU A 470 -7.51 -14.38 -19.79
C LEU A 470 -7.44 -15.86 -19.43
N SER A 471 -8.33 -16.67 -20.02
CA SER A 471 -8.21 -18.12 -19.91
C SER A 471 -7.01 -18.62 -20.71
N GLU A 472 -6.48 -19.78 -20.33
CA GLU A 472 -5.37 -20.40 -21.05
C GLU A 472 -5.72 -20.69 -22.52
N GLU A 473 -6.98 -21.01 -22.78
CA GLU A 473 -7.49 -21.23 -24.15
C GLU A 473 -7.53 -19.94 -24.95
N ALA A 474 -7.96 -18.83 -24.36
CA ALA A 474 -7.98 -17.52 -25.03
C ALA A 474 -6.57 -17.02 -25.34
N ILE A 475 -5.61 -17.26 -24.45
CA ILE A 475 -4.19 -17.00 -24.69
C ILE A 475 -3.68 -17.84 -25.86
N ARG A 476 -4.00 -19.15 -25.85
CA ARG A 476 -3.54 -20.08 -26.88
C ARG A 476 -4.09 -19.73 -28.27
N THR A 477 -5.38 -19.47 -28.38
CA THR A 477 -6.01 -19.10 -29.66
C THR A 477 -5.60 -17.71 -30.13
N GLY A 478 -5.35 -16.80 -29.18
CA GLY A 478 -4.85 -15.46 -29.46
C GLY A 478 -5.72 -14.71 -30.48
N SER A 479 -7.04 -14.83 -30.45
CA SER A 479 -7.89 -14.31 -31.54
C SER A 479 -7.98 -12.77 -31.55
N GLY A 480 -8.05 -12.19 -32.76
CA GLY A 480 -8.34 -10.76 -32.95
C GLY A 480 -7.20 -9.83 -32.53
N LEU A 481 -7.54 -8.78 -31.77
CA LEU A 481 -6.60 -7.75 -31.30
C LEU A 481 -5.50 -8.30 -30.38
N LEU A 482 -5.77 -9.39 -29.66
CA LEU A 482 -4.76 -10.07 -28.84
C LEU A 482 -3.63 -10.65 -29.70
N ASN A 483 -3.93 -11.19 -30.90
CA ASN A 483 -2.92 -11.68 -31.83
C ASN A 483 -1.93 -10.57 -32.20
N GLU A 484 -2.47 -9.45 -32.67
CA GLU A 484 -1.70 -8.31 -33.12
C GLU A 484 -0.80 -7.77 -32.01
N LEU A 485 -1.35 -7.71 -30.80
CA LEU A 485 -0.64 -7.21 -29.63
C LEU A 485 0.50 -8.16 -29.23
N LEU A 486 0.28 -9.48 -29.23
CA LEU A 486 1.34 -10.46 -28.93
C LEU A 486 2.42 -10.46 -30.03
N LEU A 487 2.05 -10.38 -31.30
CA LEU A 487 3.01 -10.25 -32.39
C LEU A 487 3.80 -8.94 -32.32
N MET A 488 3.16 -7.83 -31.93
CA MET A 488 3.84 -6.57 -31.64
C MET A 488 4.85 -6.77 -30.51
N LEU A 489 4.46 -7.34 -29.36
CA LEU A 489 5.36 -7.59 -28.23
C LEU A 489 6.62 -8.37 -28.65
N LEU A 490 6.43 -9.44 -29.44
CA LEU A 490 7.53 -10.32 -29.85
C LEU A 490 8.46 -9.66 -30.87
N SER A 491 7.93 -8.85 -31.79
CA SER A 491 8.72 -8.17 -32.82
C SER A 491 9.39 -6.88 -32.35
N THR A 492 8.93 -6.32 -31.23
CA THR A 492 9.41 -5.04 -30.73
C THR A 492 10.79 -5.13 -30.09
N LYS A 493 11.64 -4.14 -30.39
CA LYS A 493 12.86 -3.85 -29.65
C LYS A 493 12.76 -2.46 -29.05
N PHE A 494 12.60 -2.39 -27.74
CA PHE A 494 12.66 -1.13 -26.99
C PHE A 494 14.11 -0.61 -26.87
N PRO A 495 14.35 0.71 -26.96
CA PRO A 495 15.68 1.30 -26.75
C PRO A 495 16.27 0.97 -25.37
N CYS A 496 15.43 1.02 -24.33
CA CYS A 496 15.81 0.80 -22.93
C CYS A 496 15.69 -0.68 -22.49
N HIS A 497 15.77 -1.62 -23.41
CA HIS A 497 15.64 -3.05 -23.12
C HIS A 497 16.66 -3.58 -22.10
N SER A 498 17.84 -2.97 -22.04
CA SER A 498 18.92 -3.34 -21.13
C SER A 498 18.75 -2.77 -19.73
N ASN A 499 17.68 -2.00 -19.48
CA ASN A 499 17.34 -1.57 -18.12
C ASN A 499 16.71 -2.75 -17.36
N ARG A 500 17.09 -2.92 -16.08
CA ARG A 500 16.61 -4.02 -15.23
C ARG A 500 15.09 -4.17 -15.24
N LEU A 501 14.34 -3.08 -15.04
CA LEU A 501 12.89 -3.12 -14.89
C LEU A 501 12.21 -3.61 -16.17
N VAL A 502 12.62 -3.06 -17.32
CA VAL A 502 12.07 -3.39 -18.64
C VAL A 502 12.40 -4.83 -19.01
N ALA A 503 13.65 -5.26 -18.81
CA ALA A 503 14.08 -6.62 -19.10
C ALA A 503 13.24 -7.65 -18.32
N LEU A 504 13.08 -7.44 -17.01
CA LEU A 504 12.31 -8.34 -16.14
C LEU A 504 10.85 -8.45 -16.58
N VAL A 505 10.13 -7.32 -16.66
CA VAL A 505 8.71 -7.34 -17.02
C VAL A 505 8.49 -7.89 -18.43
N TYR A 506 9.39 -7.59 -19.37
CA TYR A 506 9.33 -8.13 -20.73
C TYR A 506 9.44 -9.65 -20.74
N LEU A 507 10.46 -10.22 -20.10
CA LEU A 507 10.68 -11.68 -20.07
C LEU A 507 9.56 -12.40 -19.32
N GLU A 508 9.04 -11.81 -18.24
CA GLU A 508 7.90 -12.36 -17.52
C GLU A 508 6.62 -12.35 -18.36
N THR A 509 6.40 -11.26 -19.10
CA THR A 509 5.26 -11.14 -20.03
C THR A 509 5.37 -12.17 -21.14
N VAL A 510 6.52 -12.30 -21.80
CA VAL A 510 6.74 -13.32 -22.83
C VAL A 510 6.52 -14.73 -22.27
N THR A 511 7.04 -15.01 -21.07
CA THR A 511 6.87 -16.32 -20.39
C THR A 511 5.40 -16.63 -20.11
N ARG A 512 4.61 -15.62 -19.73
CA ARG A 512 3.16 -15.76 -19.47
C ARG A 512 2.39 -16.19 -20.72
N TYR A 513 2.77 -15.66 -21.89
CA TYR A 513 2.12 -15.96 -23.17
C TYR A 513 2.77 -17.13 -23.94
N VAL A 514 3.59 -17.98 -23.30
CA VAL A 514 4.24 -19.14 -23.97
C VAL A 514 3.26 -20.11 -24.63
N LYS A 515 2.03 -20.24 -24.12
CA LYS A 515 1.00 -21.08 -24.73
C LYS A 515 0.60 -20.61 -26.13
N PHE A 516 0.61 -19.30 -26.38
CA PHE A 516 0.41 -18.75 -27.71
C PHE A 516 1.59 -19.10 -28.64
N ILE A 517 2.82 -19.02 -28.10
CA ILE A 517 4.06 -19.35 -28.83
C ILE A 517 4.13 -20.84 -29.18
N GLN A 518 3.61 -21.71 -28.31
CA GLN A 518 3.49 -23.14 -28.60
C GLN A 518 2.77 -23.35 -29.93
N ASP A 519 1.59 -22.78 -30.13
CA ASP A 519 0.81 -23.02 -31.35
C ASP A 519 1.34 -22.24 -32.57
N ASN A 520 2.15 -21.21 -32.35
CA ASN A 520 2.80 -20.41 -33.39
C ASN A 520 4.32 -20.64 -33.42
N ALA A 521 4.75 -21.84 -33.86
CA ALA A 521 6.16 -22.25 -33.84
C ALA A 521 7.12 -21.30 -34.60
N GLN A 522 6.60 -20.55 -35.58
CA GLN A 522 7.32 -19.50 -36.31
C GLN A 522 7.84 -18.35 -35.41
N CYS A 523 7.24 -18.15 -34.24
CA CYS A 523 7.66 -17.13 -33.28
C CYS A 523 8.81 -17.59 -32.37
N ILE A 524 9.13 -18.89 -32.32
CA ILE A 524 10.14 -19.45 -31.40
C ILE A 524 11.51 -18.79 -31.57
N PRO A 525 12.07 -18.60 -32.78
CA PRO A 525 13.37 -17.94 -32.93
C PRO A 525 13.37 -16.49 -32.42
N ILE A 526 12.24 -15.79 -32.61
CA ILE A 526 12.07 -14.39 -32.20
C ILE A 526 12.05 -14.29 -30.67
N VAL A 527 11.43 -15.25 -30.00
CA VAL A 527 11.36 -15.35 -28.52
C VAL A 527 12.71 -15.77 -27.93
N LEU A 528 13.41 -16.71 -28.56
CA LEU A 528 14.70 -17.20 -28.05
C LEU A 528 15.77 -16.11 -28.03
N ALA A 529 15.78 -15.20 -29.01
CA ALA A 529 16.80 -14.15 -29.10
C ALA A 529 16.86 -13.26 -27.83
N PRO A 530 15.77 -12.63 -27.34
CA PRO A 530 15.79 -11.86 -26.09
C PRO A 530 16.20 -12.64 -24.83
N PHE A 531 15.95 -13.94 -24.76
CA PHE A 531 16.41 -14.75 -23.62
C PHE A 531 17.92 -15.01 -23.68
N LEU A 532 18.47 -15.17 -24.88
CA LEU A 532 19.85 -15.60 -25.12
C LEU A 532 20.82 -14.46 -25.43
N ASP A 533 20.38 -13.20 -25.40
CA ASP A 533 21.22 -12.01 -25.60
C ASP A 533 21.36 -11.17 -24.32
N GLU A 534 21.91 -9.95 -24.46
CA GLU A 534 22.16 -9.01 -23.36
C GLU A 534 20.88 -8.56 -22.62
N ARG A 535 19.68 -8.85 -23.16
CA ARG A 535 18.41 -8.54 -22.52
C ARG A 535 17.98 -9.60 -21.50
N GLY A 536 18.57 -10.80 -21.56
CA GLY A 536 18.18 -11.95 -20.75
C GLY A 536 19.34 -12.55 -19.98
N ILE A 537 19.77 -13.74 -20.37
CA ILE A 537 20.77 -14.51 -19.62
C ILE A 537 22.13 -13.80 -19.60
N HIS A 538 22.47 -13.02 -20.62
CA HIS A 538 23.72 -12.25 -20.66
C HIS A 538 23.59 -10.82 -20.10
N HIS A 539 22.49 -10.52 -19.41
CA HIS A 539 22.27 -9.19 -18.85
C HIS A 539 23.40 -8.81 -17.86
N PRO A 540 23.87 -7.54 -17.88
CA PRO A 540 24.96 -7.08 -17.00
C PRO A 540 24.61 -7.21 -15.51
N ASN A 541 23.35 -6.95 -15.15
CA ASN A 541 22.86 -7.17 -13.78
C ASN A 541 22.63 -8.67 -13.50
N ASN A 542 23.34 -9.20 -12.49
CA ASN A 542 23.28 -10.60 -12.07
C ASN A 542 21.87 -11.04 -11.61
N SER A 543 21.08 -10.16 -10.98
CA SER A 543 19.73 -10.53 -10.54
C SER A 543 18.82 -10.81 -11.74
N VAL A 544 18.94 -9.99 -12.79
CA VAL A 544 18.18 -10.14 -14.04
C VAL A 544 18.62 -11.40 -14.77
N SER A 545 19.93 -11.64 -14.88
CA SER A 545 20.46 -12.86 -15.50
C SER A 545 19.98 -14.14 -14.81
N ARG A 546 19.96 -14.17 -13.46
CA ARG A 546 19.44 -15.30 -12.66
C ARG A 546 17.94 -15.50 -12.90
N ARG A 547 17.14 -14.42 -12.85
CA ARG A 547 15.70 -14.48 -13.13
C ARG A 547 15.40 -14.90 -14.56
N ALA A 548 16.13 -14.37 -15.53
CA ALA A 548 16.02 -14.73 -16.94
C ALA A 548 16.32 -16.22 -17.16
N SER A 549 17.32 -16.77 -16.45
CA SER A 549 17.65 -18.20 -16.49
C SER A 549 16.51 -19.07 -15.95
N TYR A 550 15.86 -18.66 -14.86
CA TYR A 550 14.66 -19.32 -14.34
C TYR A 550 13.49 -19.27 -15.33
N LEU A 551 13.20 -18.09 -15.89
CA LEU A 551 12.12 -17.91 -16.86
C LEU A 551 12.40 -18.73 -18.14
N PHE A 552 13.64 -18.75 -18.61
CA PHE A 552 14.06 -19.59 -19.74
C PHE A 552 13.86 -21.08 -19.45
N MET A 553 14.22 -21.55 -18.25
CA MET A 553 13.93 -22.92 -17.83
C MET A 553 12.43 -23.25 -17.89
N ARG A 554 11.55 -22.32 -17.50
CA ARG A 554 10.10 -22.50 -17.65
C ARG A 554 9.66 -22.57 -19.10
N VAL A 555 10.20 -21.70 -19.96
CA VAL A 555 9.94 -21.71 -21.41
C VAL A 555 10.35 -23.06 -22.02
N VAL A 556 11.53 -23.59 -21.65
CA VAL A 556 12.01 -24.91 -22.07
C VAL A 556 11.05 -26.03 -21.64
N LYS A 557 10.61 -26.03 -20.37
CA LYS A 557 9.65 -27.02 -19.84
C LYS A 557 8.32 -27.01 -20.60
N LEU A 558 7.90 -25.86 -21.12
CA LEU A 558 6.65 -25.72 -21.85
C LEU A 558 6.81 -26.08 -23.34
N LEU A 559 7.85 -25.59 -24.02
CA LEU A 559 8.02 -25.80 -25.47
C LEU A 559 8.54 -27.20 -25.83
N LYS A 560 9.30 -27.85 -24.94
CA LYS A 560 9.83 -29.22 -25.09
C LYS A 560 10.33 -29.51 -26.52
N VAL A 561 9.72 -30.48 -27.19
CA VAL A 561 10.12 -31.01 -28.51
C VAL A 561 10.27 -29.92 -29.58
N LYS A 562 9.51 -28.82 -29.47
CA LYS A 562 9.59 -27.69 -30.42
C LYS A 562 10.95 -26.96 -30.38
N LEU A 563 11.74 -27.15 -29.33
CA LEU A 563 13.08 -26.57 -29.19
C LEU A 563 14.19 -27.47 -29.74
N VAL A 564 13.93 -28.74 -30.08
CA VAL A 564 14.94 -29.68 -30.60
C VAL A 564 15.76 -29.11 -31.77
N PRO A 565 15.16 -28.43 -32.77
CA PRO A 565 15.91 -27.85 -33.88
C PRO A 565 16.89 -26.74 -33.47
N PHE A 566 16.65 -26.09 -32.32
CA PHE A 566 17.39 -24.91 -31.87
C PHE A 566 18.44 -25.23 -30.79
N ILE A 567 18.52 -26.47 -30.31
CA ILE A 567 19.45 -26.88 -29.23
C ILE A 567 20.89 -26.46 -29.53
N ALA A 568 21.37 -26.70 -30.75
CA ALA A 568 22.74 -26.34 -31.13
C ALA A 568 23.00 -24.83 -31.00
N VAL A 569 22.03 -24.00 -31.42
CA VAL A 569 22.12 -22.54 -31.34
C VAL A 569 22.09 -22.06 -29.88
N ILE A 570 21.21 -22.65 -29.07
CA ILE A 570 21.11 -22.35 -27.63
C ILE A 570 22.41 -22.72 -26.91
N LEU A 571 22.99 -23.89 -27.17
CA LEU A 571 24.22 -24.31 -26.51
C LEU A 571 25.43 -23.46 -26.95
N GLN A 572 25.45 -22.97 -28.19
CA GLN A 572 26.51 -22.07 -28.69
C GLN A 572 26.45 -20.67 -28.06
N SER A 573 25.29 -20.20 -27.60
CA SER A 573 25.16 -18.87 -26.99
C SER A 573 25.39 -18.84 -25.48
N LEU A 574 25.48 -19.99 -24.80
CA LEU A 574 25.65 -20.11 -23.35
C LEU A 574 27.08 -20.42 -22.80
N PRO A 575 28.16 -20.61 -23.57
CA PRO A 575 29.47 -20.97 -23.01
C PRO A 575 29.98 -19.99 -21.94
N ASP A 576 29.84 -18.68 -22.19
CA ASP A 576 30.32 -17.63 -21.29
C ASP A 576 29.55 -17.61 -19.96
N THR A 577 28.23 -17.83 -20.00
CA THR A 577 27.40 -17.91 -18.79
C THR A 577 27.76 -19.13 -17.95
N VAL A 578 27.95 -20.28 -18.61
CA VAL A 578 28.35 -21.54 -17.95
C VAL A 578 29.72 -21.39 -17.30
N ALA A 579 30.67 -20.75 -17.98
CA ALA A 579 32.00 -20.47 -17.44
C ALA A 579 31.97 -19.47 -16.28
N ARG A 580 31.15 -18.40 -16.36
CA ARG A 580 30.98 -17.42 -15.27
C ARG A 580 30.45 -18.06 -13.98
N PHE A 581 29.50 -18.98 -14.10
CA PHE A 581 28.91 -19.67 -12.94
C PHE A 581 29.96 -20.48 -12.15
N THR A 582 30.99 -20.99 -12.82
CA THR A 582 32.03 -21.84 -12.21
C THR A 582 33.34 -21.11 -11.90
N THR A 583 33.40 -19.79 -12.10
CA THR A 583 34.62 -18.97 -11.88
C THR A 583 34.43 -17.80 -10.91
N MET A 584 33.21 -17.50 -10.46
CA MET A 584 32.98 -16.37 -9.56
C MET A 584 33.56 -16.57 -8.15
N ASN A 585 34.45 -15.65 -7.76
CA ASN A 585 34.96 -15.50 -6.40
C ASN A 585 33.94 -14.71 -5.55
N TYR A 586 33.13 -15.40 -4.75
CA TYR A 586 32.13 -14.74 -3.89
C TYR A 586 32.77 -14.09 -2.66
N THR A 587 32.49 -12.79 -2.47
CA THR A 587 32.43 -12.17 -1.15
C THR A 587 31.09 -12.57 -0.48
N THR A 588 31.13 -12.79 0.82
CA THR A 588 30.07 -13.44 1.62
C THR A 588 28.73 -12.69 1.71
N GLU A 589 28.56 -11.52 1.05
CA GLU A 589 27.38 -10.66 1.20
C GLU A 589 26.23 -10.95 0.22
N GLU A 590 26.44 -11.70 -0.87
CA GLU A 590 25.40 -11.97 -1.89
C GLU A 590 24.46 -13.17 -1.57
N ILE A 591 24.50 -13.75 -0.37
CA ILE A 591 23.77 -14.98 -0.03
C ILE A 591 22.24 -14.77 0.12
N SER A 592 21.72 -13.53 0.09
CA SER A 592 20.29 -13.28 0.34
C SER A 592 19.35 -13.38 -0.88
N GLY A 593 19.86 -13.54 -2.10
CA GLY A 593 19.02 -13.63 -3.30
C GLY A 593 18.51 -15.06 -3.56
N SER A 594 17.21 -15.31 -3.38
CA SER A 594 16.58 -16.66 -3.45
C SER A 594 16.61 -17.36 -4.83
N GLU A 595 17.15 -16.74 -5.88
CA GLU A 595 17.14 -17.30 -7.23
C GLU A 595 18.48 -17.93 -7.60
N ASP A 596 18.52 -19.26 -7.57
CA ASP A 596 19.68 -20.08 -7.81
C ASP A 596 20.08 -20.01 -9.31
N GLY A 597 21.32 -19.57 -9.61
CA GLY A 597 21.82 -19.50 -10.99
C GLY A 597 21.94 -20.88 -11.68
N SER A 598 21.67 -21.97 -10.95
CA SER A 598 21.65 -23.34 -11.45
C SER A 598 20.52 -23.64 -12.45
N HIS A 599 19.52 -22.76 -12.59
CA HIS A 599 18.40 -22.95 -13.51
C HIS A 599 18.80 -23.07 -14.98
N ILE A 600 19.91 -22.45 -15.40
CA ILE A 600 20.39 -22.58 -16.78
C ILE A 600 20.87 -24.01 -17.07
N PHE A 601 21.53 -24.65 -16.11
CA PHE A 601 21.93 -26.06 -16.22
C PHE A 601 20.72 -26.98 -16.26
N GLU A 602 19.68 -26.70 -15.47
CA GLU A 602 18.42 -27.43 -15.55
C GLU A 602 17.74 -27.28 -16.91
N ALA A 603 17.72 -26.07 -17.49
CA ALA A 603 17.19 -25.81 -18.83
C ALA A 603 17.98 -26.60 -19.90
N ILE A 604 19.31 -26.56 -19.85
CA ILE A 604 20.18 -27.32 -20.76
C ILE A 604 19.95 -28.82 -20.60
N GLY A 605 19.86 -29.31 -19.36
CA GLY A 605 19.61 -30.71 -19.06
C GLY A 605 18.28 -31.18 -19.64
N LEU A 606 17.22 -30.37 -19.50
CA LEU A 606 15.90 -30.65 -20.08
C LEU A 606 15.92 -30.65 -21.62
N LEU A 607 16.71 -29.78 -22.24
CA LEU A 607 16.86 -29.73 -23.70
C LEU A 607 17.59 -30.96 -24.23
N ILE A 608 18.73 -31.29 -23.61
CA ILE A 608 19.54 -32.43 -24.01
C ILE A 608 18.79 -33.73 -23.72
N GLY A 609 18.17 -33.87 -22.55
CA GLY A 609 17.47 -35.07 -22.09
C GLY A 609 16.19 -35.46 -22.85
N MET A 610 15.85 -34.80 -23.96
CA MET A 610 14.72 -35.20 -24.80
C MET A 610 15.05 -36.42 -25.68
N GLU A 611 14.10 -37.36 -25.80
CA GLU A 611 14.26 -38.57 -26.63
C GLU A 611 14.38 -38.27 -28.13
N ASP A 612 13.79 -37.17 -28.59
CA ASP A 612 13.79 -36.72 -29.99
C ASP A 612 15.16 -36.21 -30.48
N VAL A 613 16.12 -35.95 -29.58
CA VAL A 613 17.48 -35.54 -29.96
C VAL A 613 18.21 -36.75 -30.54
N PRO A 614 18.97 -36.63 -31.63
CA PRO A 614 19.78 -37.76 -32.14
C PRO A 614 20.78 -38.27 -31.08
N PRO A 615 20.96 -39.60 -30.93
CA PRO A 615 21.75 -40.18 -29.83
C PRO A 615 23.22 -39.77 -29.83
N GLU A 616 23.82 -39.65 -31.02
CA GLU A 616 25.21 -39.20 -31.20
C GLU A 616 25.37 -37.76 -30.69
N LYS A 617 24.53 -36.84 -31.20
CA LYS A 617 24.54 -35.43 -30.77
C LYS A 617 24.23 -35.25 -29.29
N GLN A 618 23.31 -36.05 -28.73
CA GLN A 618 22.96 -35.97 -27.31
C GLN A 618 24.15 -36.32 -26.42
N SER A 619 24.92 -37.34 -26.79
CA SER A 619 26.13 -37.76 -26.07
C SER A 619 27.23 -36.70 -26.21
N ASP A 620 27.41 -36.15 -27.41
CA ASP A 620 28.39 -35.08 -27.67
C ASP A 620 28.09 -33.81 -26.86
N TYR A 621 26.83 -33.36 -26.86
CA TYR A 621 26.40 -32.18 -26.09
C TYR A 621 26.53 -32.37 -24.59
N LEU A 622 26.23 -33.56 -24.07
CA LEU A 622 26.42 -33.84 -22.65
C LEU A 622 27.91 -33.90 -22.29
N SER A 623 28.74 -34.45 -23.18
CA SER A 623 30.17 -34.62 -22.96
C SER A 623 30.89 -33.29 -22.94
N SER A 624 30.51 -32.36 -23.83
CA SER A 624 31.07 -31.01 -23.89
C SER A 624 30.77 -30.17 -22.64
N LEU A 625 29.74 -30.53 -21.86
CA LEU A 625 29.37 -29.85 -20.61
C LEU A 625 29.93 -30.55 -19.36
N LEU A 626 29.78 -31.87 -19.26
CA LEU A 626 30.24 -32.63 -18.08
C LEU A 626 31.76 -32.73 -18.00
N SER A 627 32.45 -32.91 -19.13
CA SER A 627 33.92 -33.13 -19.12
C SER A 627 34.70 -31.94 -18.58
N PRO A 628 34.44 -30.68 -19.01
CA PRO A 628 35.14 -29.52 -18.45
C PRO A 628 34.86 -29.31 -16.96
N LEU A 629 33.61 -29.53 -16.52
CA LEU A 629 33.22 -29.42 -15.11
C LEU A 629 33.94 -30.46 -14.23
N CYS A 630 34.01 -31.71 -14.68
CA CYS A 630 34.73 -32.77 -13.97
C CYS A 630 36.24 -32.48 -13.93
N GLN A 631 36.83 -32.04 -15.04
CA GLN A 631 38.25 -31.66 -15.09
C GLN A 631 38.57 -30.49 -14.16
N GLN A 632 37.67 -29.51 -14.06
CA GLN A 632 37.81 -28.38 -13.14
C GLN A 632 37.78 -28.84 -11.67
N VAL A 633 36.85 -29.73 -11.31
CA VAL A 633 36.81 -30.33 -9.96
C VAL A 633 38.09 -31.10 -9.67
N GLU A 634 38.55 -31.96 -10.58
CA GLU A 634 39.80 -32.70 -10.39
C GLU A 634 41.03 -31.79 -10.23
N ALA A 635 41.12 -30.71 -11.01
CA ALA A 635 42.22 -29.74 -10.89
C ALA A 635 42.19 -29.00 -9.55
N LEU A 636 40.99 -28.62 -9.08
CA LEU A 636 40.80 -27.98 -7.76
C LEU A 636 41.13 -28.94 -6.62
N LEU A 637 40.78 -30.23 -6.75
CA LEU A 637 41.09 -31.29 -5.78
C LEU A 637 42.60 -31.59 -5.71
N ARG A 638 43.30 -31.65 -6.86
CA ARG A 638 44.76 -31.91 -6.90
C ARG A 638 45.57 -30.79 -6.27
N SER A 639 45.12 -29.55 -6.42
CA SER A 639 45.82 -28.36 -5.88
C SER A 639 45.44 -28.03 -4.43
N ALA A 640 44.53 -28.77 -3.80
CA ALA A 640 43.98 -28.48 -2.47
C ALA A 640 44.98 -28.59 -1.30
N LYS A 641 46.10 -29.30 -1.47
CA LYS A 641 47.03 -29.63 -0.36
C LYS A 641 48.04 -28.53 0.02
N LEU A 642 48.03 -27.35 -0.63
CA LEU A 642 49.18 -26.42 -0.63
C LEU A 642 48.88 -24.94 -0.27
N LEU A 643 47.70 -24.60 0.28
CA LEU A 643 47.22 -23.20 0.25
C LEU A 643 46.74 -22.60 1.57
N SER A 644 46.58 -21.28 1.56
CA SER A 644 46.11 -20.44 2.68
C SER A 644 44.61 -20.61 2.98
N TYR A 645 44.18 -20.16 4.17
CA TYR A 645 42.81 -20.30 4.69
C TYR A 645 41.73 -19.57 3.86
N GLU A 646 42.03 -18.39 3.29
CA GLU A 646 41.08 -17.66 2.43
C GLU A 646 40.92 -18.32 1.06
N GLU A 647 42.02 -18.81 0.49
CA GLU A 647 42.02 -19.52 -0.80
C GLU A 647 41.28 -20.87 -0.71
N SER A 648 41.29 -21.51 0.47
CA SER A 648 40.51 -22.75 0.67
C SER A 648 39.01 -22.49 0.68
N LYS A 649 38.55 -21.37 1.27
CA LYS A 649 37.12 -21.01 1.34
C LYS A 649 36.54 -20.68 -0.04
N ALA A 650 37.25 -19.91 -0.85
CA ALA A 650 36.83 -19.59 -2.22
C ALA A 650 36.74 -20.85 -3.09
N ARG A 651 37.69 -21.79 -2.96
CA ARG A 651 37.66 -23.06 -3.70
C ARG A 651 36.51 -23.97 -3.30
N ILE A 652 36.23 -24.07 -2.00
CA ILE A 652 35.08 -24.83 -1.49
C ILE A 652 33.80 -24.31 -2.16
N ALA A 653 33.62 -22.99 -2.22
CA ALA A 653 32.47 -22.38 -2.88
C ALA A 653 32.40 -22.75 -4.38
N VAL A 654 33.51 -22.70 -5.11
CA VAL A 654 33.55 -23.10 -6.54
C VAL A 654 33.18 -24.57 -6.72
N ILE A 655 33.71 -25.48 -5.90
CA ILE A 655 33.36 -26.91 -5.96
C ILE A 655 31.87 -27.11 -5.67
N GLN A 656 31.30 -26.41 -4.70
CA GLN A 656 29.86 -26.46 -4.42
C GLN A 656 29.03 -26.00 -5.61
N GLN A 657 29.42 -24.93 -6.31
CA GLN A 657 28.71 -24.46 -7.50
C GLN A 657 28.77 -25.47 -8.63
N ILE A 658 29.93 -26.08 -8.87
CA ILE A 658 30.05 -27.12 -9.91
C ILE A 658 29.16 -28.33 -9.58
N ILE A 659 29.12 -28.77 -8.32
CA ILE A 659 28.21 -29.86 -7.89
C ILE A 659 26.75 -29.45 -8.09
N MET A 660 26.37 -28.22 -7.75
CA MET A 660 25.02 -27.70 -7.96
C MET A 660 24.64 -27.65 -9.44
N ALA A 661 25.55 -27.20 -10.31
CA ALA A 661 25.37 -27.16 -11.75
C ALA A 661 25.14 -28.57 -12.32
N ILE A 662 26.00 -29.53 -11.97
CA ILE A 662 25.87 -30.93 -12.40
C ILE A 662 24.56 -31.55 -11.88
N ASN A 663 24.20 -31.27 -10.63
CA ASN A 663 22.96 -31.74 -10.05
C ASN A 663 21.74 -31.20 -10.80
N SER A 664 21.69 -29.88 -11.07
CA SER A 664 20.62 -29.27 -11.86
C SER A 664 20.58 -29.77 -13.30
N LEU A 665 21.73 -29.98 -13.94
CA LEU A 665 21.81 -30.60 -15.28
C LEU A 665 21.18 -31.99 -15.32
N SER A 666 21.43 -32.82 -14.29
CA SER A 666 20.88 -34.18 -14.21
C SER A 666 19.35 -34.23 -14.04
N LYS A 667 18.71 -33.12 -13.64
CA LYS A 667 17.23 -33.05 -13.49
C LYS A 667 16.49 -33.27 -14.82
N GLY A 668 17.12 -32.97 -15.94
CA GLY A 668 16.52 -33.14 -17.26
C GLY A 668 16.50 -34.57 -17.80
N PHE A 669 17.17 -35.51 -17.12
CA PHE A 669 17.30 -36.89 -17.58
C PHE A 669 16.43 -37.83 -16.74
N SER A 670 15.74 -38.75 -17.43
CA SER A 670 14.90 -39.79 -16.80
C SER A 670 15.64 -41.13 -16.69
N GLU A 671 15.30 -41.93 -15.69
CA GLU A 671 15.90 -43.27 -15.49
C GLU A 671 15.80 -44.13 -16.76
N ARG A 672 14.62 -44.15 -17.40
CA ARG A 672 14.38 -44.91 -18.62
C ARG A 672 15.32 -44.49 -19.76
N LEU A 673 15.54 -43.19 -19.96
CA LEU A 673 16.42 -42.70 -21.00
C LEU A 673 17.86 -43.16 -20.76
N VAL A 674 18.33 -43.04 -19.52
CA VAL A 674 19.73 -43.20 -19.15
C VAL A 674 20.12 -44.68 -18.98
N THR A 675 19.18 -45.54 -18.59
CA THR A 675 19.43 -46.97 -18.34
C THR A 675 19.02 -47.87 -19.51
N ALA A 676 17.87 -47.62 -20.14
CA ALA A 676 17.31 -48.48 -21.17
C ALA A 676 17.57 -47.94 -22.58
N SER A 677 17.22 -46.68 -22.83
CA SER A 677 17.25 -46.13 -24.20
C SER A 677 18.68 -45.77 -24.65
N ARG A 678 19.50 -45.17 -23.78
CA ARG A 678 20.82 -44.60 -24.11
C ARG A 678 21.83 -44.82 -22.97
N PRO A 679 22.33 -46.06 -22.79
CA PRO A 679 23.23 -46.42 -21.69
C PRO A 679 24.58 -45.68 -21.69
N ALA A 680 25.01 -45.15 -22.83
CA ALA A 680 26.23 -44.32 -22.92
C ALA A 680 26.15 -43.08 -22.01
N ILE A 681 24.97 -42.44 -21.94
CA ILE A 681 24.73 -41.28 -21.07
C ILE A 681 24.78 -41.69 -19.60
N GLY A 682 24.28 -42.87 -19.27
CA GLY A 682 24.37 -43.41 -17.90
C GLY A 682 25.79 -43.66 -17.44
N ASN A 683 26.65 -44.11 -18.34
CA ASN A 683 28.07 -44.28 -18.05
C ASN A 683 28.76 -42.94 -17.77
N MET A 684 28.37 -41.86 -18.46
CA MET A 684 28.91 -40.52 -18.20
C MET A 684 28.54 -40.01 -16.80
N PHE A 685 27.29 -40.18 -16.38
CA PHE A 685 26.88 -39.83 -15.01
C PHE A 685 27.57 -40.67 -13.94
N LYS A 686 27.84 -41.96 -14.20
CA LYS A 686 28.65 -42.80 -13.30
C LYS A 686 30.08 -42.29 -13.17
N GLN A 687 30.72 -41.92 -14.28
CA GLN A 687 32.06 -41.30 -14.26
C GLN A 687 32.06 -39.99 -13.47
N THR A 688 31.04 -39.15 -13.66
CA THR A 688 30.86 -37.92 -12.88
C THR A 688 30.66 -38.21 -11.39
N LEU A 689 29.86 -39.23 -11.03
CA LEU A 689 29.67 -39.65 -9.65
C LEU A 689 31.00 -40.10 -9.02
N ASP A 690 31.81 -40.88 -9.73
CA ASP A 690 33.15 -41.28 -9.27
C ASP A 690 34.03 -40.06 -8.95
N VAL A 691 34.06 -39.06 -9.83
CA VAL A 691 34.83 -37.82 -9.61
C VAL A 691 34.31 -37.06 -8.37
N LEU A 692 33.00 -36.94 -8.20
CA LEU A 692 32.41 -36.19 -7.08
C LEU A 692 32.54 -36.93 -5.73
N LEU A 693 32.61 -38.26 -5.72
CA LEU A 693 32.90 -39.02 -4.50
C LEU A 693 34.32 -38.78 -3.97
N HIS A 694 35.29 -38.46 -4.85
CA HIS A 694 36.63 -38.06 -4.40
C HIS A 694 36.64 -36.74 -3.61
N VAL A 695 35.61 -35.89 -3.76
CA VAL A 695 35.47 -34.67 -2.97
C VAL A 695 35.29 -35.00 -1.49
N LEU A 696 34.49 -36.03 -1.16
CA LEU A 696 34.28 -36.48 0.22
C LEU A 696 35.56 -37.02 0.87
N VAL A 697 36.45 -37.63 0.08
CA VAL A 697 37.73 -38.18 0.56
C VAL A 697 38.73 -37.06 0.87
N ILE A 698 38.75 -35.99 0.08
CA ILE A 698 39.72 -34.88 0.21
C ILE A 698 39.25 -33.82 1.21
N PHE A 699 37.94 -33.56 1.26
CA PHE A 699 37.31 -32.60 2.17
C PHE A 699 36.29 -33.28 3.09
N PRO A 700 36.72 -34.21 3.95
CA PRO A 700 35.79 -34.94 4.81
C PRO A 700 35.07 -33.98 5.77
N ARG A 701 35.77 -33.04 6.41
CA ARG A 701 35.22 -32.17 7.47
C ARG A 701 34.38 -30.97 7.03
N VAL A 702 34.00 -30.87 5.76
CA VAL A 702 33.29 -29.69 5.21
C VAL A 702 31.82 -30.02 4.97
N GLU A 703 30.99 -29.83 6.00
CA GLU A 703 29.55 -30.10 6.00
C GLU A 703 28.81 -29.52 4.77
N PRO A 704 29.10 -28.27 4.31
CA PRO A 704 28.44 -27.72 3.13
C PRO A 704 28.75 -28.46 1.81
N LEU A 705 29.91 -29.12 1.70
CA LEU A 705 30.26 -29.96 0.54
C LEU A 705 29.61 -31.34 0.66
N GLN A 706 29.65 -31.94 1.85
CA GLN A 706 28.99 -33.22 2.14
C GLN A 706 27.50 -33.17 1.79
N ASN A 707 26.80 -32.10 2.19
CA ASN A 707 25.38 -31.90 1.89
C ASN A 707 25.10 -31.84 0.39
N LYS A 708 25.98 -31.19 -0.40
CA LYS A 708 25.81 -31.09 -1.86
C LYS A 708 26.12 -32.40 -2.59
N VAL A 709 27.17 -33.13 -2.17
CA VAL A 709 27.46 -34.46 -2.74
C VAL A 709 26.36 -35.45 -2.37
N THR A 710 25.84 -35.41 -1.15
CA THR A 710 24.71 -36.25 -0.71
C THR A 710 23.46 -35.96 -1.52
N SER A 711 23.12 -34.68 -1.74
CA SER A 711 22.02 -34.28 -2.63
C SER A 711 22.21 -34.82 -4.06
N PHE A 712 23.44 -34.79 -4.59
CA PHE A 712 23.74 -35.37 -5.90
C PHE A 712 23.61 -36.90 -5.91
N ILE A 713 24.03 -37.61 -4.85
CA ILE A 713 23.85 -39.07 -4.73
C ILE A 713 22.37 -39.44 -4.77
N HIS A 714 21.53 -38.75 -3.99
CA HIS A 714 20.07 -38.94 -4.05
C HIS A 714 19.54 -38.73 -5.46
N ARG A 715 20.00 -37.69 -6.15
CA ARG A 715 19.59 -37.43 -7.52
C ARG A 715 20.07 -38.51 -8.50
N MET A 716 21.27 -39.05 -8.31
CA MET A 716 21.76 -40.17 -9.10
C MET A 716 20.92 -41.42 -8.88
N VAL A 717 20.41 -41.67 -7.67
CA VAL A 717 19.45 -42.76 -7.44
C VAL A 717 18.20 -42.58 -8.33
N ASP A 718 17.67 -41.36 -8.46
CA ASP A 718 16.53 -41.08 -9.35
C ASP A 718 16.88 -41.23 -10.84
N THR A 719 18.09 -40.85 -11.25
CA THR A 719 18.48 -40.79 -12.68
C THR A 719 19.07 -42.10 -13.21
N LEU A 720 19.72 -42.89 -12.36
CA LEU A 720 20.45 -44.12 -12.72
C LEU A 720 19.84 -45.39 -12.08
N GLY A 721 18.89 -45.24 -11.16
CA GLY A 721 18.19 -46.35 -10.52
C GLY A 721 19.13 -47.35 -9.82
N ALA A 722 18.87 -48.63 -10.02
CA ALA A 722 19.66 -49.72 -9.44
C ALA A 722 21.15 -49.72 -9.82
N SER A 723 21.54 -48.99 -10.89
CA SER A 723 22.92 -48.94 -11.35
C SER A 723 23.85 -48.08 -10.47
N VAL A 724 23.31 -47.37 -9.48
CA VAL A 724 24.07 -46.59 -8.46
C VAL A 724 24.45 -47.43 -7.24
N LEU A 725 23.75 -48.55 -6.98
CA LEU A 725 23.94 -49.37 -5.77
C LEU A 725 25.40 -49.75 -5.48
N PRO A 726 26.28 -50.05 -6.47
CA PRO A 726 27.69 -50.36 -6.21
C PRO A 726 28.50 -49.20 -5.62
N TYR A 727 28.05 -47.95 -5.78
CA TYR A 727 28.75 -46.74 -5.33
C TYR A 727 28.31 -46.30 -3.93
N LEU A 728 27.12 -46.71 -3.48
CA LEU A 728 26.55 -46.31 -2.19
C LEU A 728 27.38 -46.75 -0.97
N PRO A 729 27.93 -47.98 -0.89
CA PRO A 729 28.74 -48.38 0.26
C PRO A 729 29.96 -47.48 0.47
N LYS A 730 30.68 -47.16 -0.61
CA LYS A 730 31.83 -46.24 -0.58
C LYS A 730 31.45 -44.82 -0.13
N ALA A 731 30.30 -44.33 -0.58
CA ALA A 731 29.81 -43.01 -0.19
C ALA A 731 29.36 -42.97 1.28
N LEU A 732 28.62 -44.00 1.72
CA LEU A 732 28.12 -44.13 3.08
C LEU A 732 29.25 -44.34 4.10
N GLU A 733 30.28 -45.12 3.78
CA GLU A 733 31.46 -45.26 4.65
C GLU A 733 32.13 -43.90 4.95
N GLN A 734 32.23 -43.03 3.94
CA GLN A 734 32.84 -41.70 4.10
C GLN A 734 31.93 -40.70 4.83
N LEU A 735 30.61 -40.79 4.64
CA LEU A 735 29.62 -39.94 5.31
C LEU A 735 29.34 -40.38 6.76
N LEU A 736 29.42 -41.69 7.06
CA LEU A 736 29.17 -42.27 8.38
C LEU A 736 30.39 -42.20 9.30
N ALA A 737 31.62 -42.28 8.76
CA ALA A 737 32.85 -42.19 9.56
C ALA A 737 33.00 -40.89 10.37
N GLU A 738 32.22 -39.84 10.09
CA GLU A 738 32.20 -38.59 10.86
C GLU A 738 30.92 -38.35 11.69
N THR A 739 29.82 -39.09 11.49
CA THR A 739 28.65 -38.97 12.40
C THR A 739 28.94 -39.57 13.78
N GLU A 740 29.84 -40.54 13.85
CA GLU A 740 30.32 -41.11 15.12
C GLU A 740 31.26 -40.17 15.92
N GLY A 741 31.79 -39.10 15.31
CA GLY A 741 32.64 -38.11 15.98
C GLY A 741 31.89 -37.04 16.78
N GLY A 742 30.55 -36.98 16.68
CA GLY A 742 29.71 -35.93 17.26
C GLY A 742 28.65 -36.38 18.28
N VAL A 743 28.50 -37.67 18.56
CA VAL A 743 27.43 -38.17 19.44
C VAL A 743 27.97 -39.05 20.56
N CYS A 744 28.55 -38.40 21.57
CA CYS A 744 28.49 -38.95 22.92
C CYS A 744 27.16 -38.48 23.51
N LEU A 745 26.07 -39.21 23.25
CA LEU A 745 24.81 -39.24 24.01
C LEU A 745 23.91 -40.31 23.35
N ILE A 746 24.22 -41.59 23.61
CA ILE A 746 23.31 -42.70 23.29
C ILE A 746 22.15 -42.62 24.28
N GLY A 747 21.07 -41.94 23.86
CA GLY A 747 19.72 -42.23 24.32
C GLY A 747 19.10 -43.22 23.33
N THR A 748 19.04 -44.49 23.72
CA THR A 748 18.28 -45.52 23.01
C THR A 748 16.80 -45.13 22.88
N PRO A 749 16.18 -45.37 21.72
CA PRO A 749 14.79 -45.79 21.72
C PRO A 749 14.67 -47.16 21.05
N THR A 750 14.17 -48.09 21.84
CA THR A 750 13.53 -49.33 21.43
C THR A 750 12.48 -49.06 20.36
N ILE A 751 12.63 -49.72 19.20
CA ILE A 751 11.59 -49.81 18.17
C ILE A 751 10.76 -51.05 18.50
N ASP A 752 9.53 -50.82 18.93
CA ASP A 752 8.48 -51.84 18.98
C ASP A 752 8.02 -52.14 17.55
N LEU A 753 7.99 -53.44 17.24
CA LEU A 753 7.38 -54.01 16.04
C LEU A 753 5.86 -54.08 16.22
N ASN A 754 5.13 -53.37 15.35
CA ASN A 754 3.89 -53.82 14.73
C ASN A 754 3.59 -53.01 13.47
#